data_AF-A0A3C0GPL8-F1
#
_entry.id   AF-A0A3C0GPL8-F1
#
_cell.length_a   1.000
_cell.length_b   1.000
_cell.length_c   1.000
_cell.angle_alpha   90.00
_cell.angle_beta   90.00
_cell.angle_gamma   90.00
#
_symmetry.space_group_name_H-M   'P 1'
#
loop_
_entity.id
_entity.type
_entity.pdbx_description
1 polymer ?
#
loop_
_entity_poly.entity_id
_entity_poly.type
_entity_poly.pdbx_seq_one_letter_code
_entity_poly.pdbx_strand_id
1 'polypeptide(L)'
;MPAPRPTSPLPVIRRLGLRLAGIALALLATTASAAAPDSFERCLASLQPQAVKQGISAAGFTRLTTGLAPDLSVLPLLDAQPEFTTPLWDYLAALVDSQRVDDGRARLAQHRDLLNTVSSQYGVDPATIVAVWGVESDYGRVFGKRPLLQSLATLSCNGRRQPFFRGELLALLKLLDAGDLQAEGLTGSWAGAFGHTQFMPSTYARIAVDGDGDGRRDLVASIPDALASTANYLAKAGWRTGQPWGIEVSLPPGFNPALAGRTQRKPLASWRALGIVPVGGGALAPAGLPADSNAALLLPTGAKGPAWLVFRNYDAIYAYNAAESYALAIATLADRLRGGTGTVAAWPTDDPGIGRRERRELQTLLLARGHDIGAADGMVGTATRRAIQIEQQRLGWTSSDGRAGQRILTALRSAPPLRTSSTPMPASTVFTLPPNHARLAQSPAGPAAALPKVDGLTLGSVQGFPAWQVDTPFATAAIAVFGGQLLSYIPKGGQDLLWLSPSAQALPTPIRGGSPVCWPYFGRQGQGSDVPSHGFVRTLAWTLTEARREADGTMLLSLAPPALESLGLRLTMQLRIGRTLEQRLVTENTGGQPVSFTQALHNYFRVDDATRVDVQGLDGLTYLDKFEDYATPRVQRGDWNLRDPRDPGRSDRIYTQAGGHYVLKDPGLKRRIEITTQGSASLVAWNPGAAGAAKMADVGARWRDYVCLEAANAGPDVVTLAPGARHVLQQTLRLLPL
;
A
#
# COMPACT_ATOMS: atom_id res chain seq x y z
N MET A 1 -56.64 15.04 -24.15
CA MET A 1 -56.83 16.42 -24.64
C MET A 1 -55.52 17.16 -24.47
N PRO A 2 -54.91 17.64 -25.57
CA PRO A 2 -53.56 18.20 -25.59
C PRO A 2 -53.51 19.72 -25.86
N ALA A 3 -52.29 20.26 -25.72
CA ALA A 3 -51.71 21.43 -26.40
C ALA A 3 -52.04 22.84 -25.82
N PRO A 4 -51.28 23.92 -26.18
CA PRO A 4 -50.14 23.99 -27.11
C PRO A 4 -48.91 24.83 -26.66
N ARG A 5 -47.81 24.68 -27.42
CA ARG A 5 -46.69 25.63 -27.54
C ARG A 5 -47.11 26.86 -28.37
N PRO A 6 -46.37 27.98 -28.32
CA PRO A 6 -46.27 28.89 -29.46
C PRO A 6 -44.87 28.93 -30.07
N THR A 7 -44.91 29.20 -31.37
CA THR A 7 -43.87 29.24 -32.40
C THR A 7 -43.16 30.60 -32.51
N SER A 8 -41.97 30.60 -33.11
CA SER A 8 -41.16 31.76 -33.55
C SER A 8 -41.89 32.67 -34.56
N PRO A 9 -41.35 33.88 -34.87
CA PRO A 9 -40.47 34.00 -36.05
C PRO A 9 -39.31 35.03 -35.96
N LEU A 10 -38.33 34.82 -36.84
CA LEU A 10 -37.23 35.70 -37.30
C LEU A 10 -37.76 36.86 -38.21
N PRO A 11 -36.96 37.58 -39.02
CA PRO A 11 -35.71 38.35 -38.83
C PRO A 11 -35.81 39.76 -39.47
N VAL A 12 -34.89 40.72 -39.22
CA VAL A 12 -34.61 41.79 -40.21
C VAL A 12 -33.11 42.19 -40.26
N ILE A 13 -32.65 42.21 -41.50
CA ILE A 13 -31.35 42.56 -42.10
C ILE A 13 -31.17 44.09 -42.21
N ARG A 14 -29.93 44.61 -42.13
CA ARG A 14 -29.27 45.54 -43.10
C ARG A 14 -27.98 46.14 -42.49
N ARG A 15 -26.80 45.86 -43.05
CA ARG A 15 -26.07 46.58 -44.13
C ARG A 15 -25.52 47.94 -43.63
N LEU A 16 -24.34 48.46 -43.99
CA LEU A 16 -23.18 48.12 -44.82
C LEU A 16 -22.30 49.41 -44.77
N GLY A 17 -20.97 49.32 -44.90
CA GLY A 17 -20.12 50.45 -45.34
C GLY A 17 -18.91 50.75 -44.43
N LEU A 18 -17.72 50.17 -44.63
CA LEU A 18 -16.67 50.46 -45.63
C LEU A 18 -15.73 51.61 -45.22
N ARG A 19 -14.44 51.30 -44.96
CA ARG A 19 -13.21 51.81 -45.66
C ARG A 19 -11.93 51.81 -44.79
N LEU A 20 -10.98 50.98 -45.24
CA LEU A 20 -9.54 51.23 -45.51
C LEU A 20 -8.52 51.64 -44.42
N ALA A 21 -7.52 50.74 -44.30
CA ALA A 21 -6.06 50.95 -44.34
C ALA A 21 -5.30 51.62 -43.18
N GLY A 22 -4.30 50.91 -42.66
CA GLY A 22 -3.21 51.46 -41.83
C GLY A 22 -2.33 50.36 -41.22
N ILE A 23 -1.07 50.28 -41.65
CA ILE A 23 -0.08 49.25 -41.39
C ILE A 23 0.74 49.52 -40.10
N ALA A 24 1.02 48.43 -39.37
CA ALA A 24 2.16 48.11 -38.47
C ALA A 24 2.60 49.07 -37.35
N LEU A 25 2.62 48.57 -36.11
CA LEU A 25 3.83 48.08 -35.42
C LEU A 25 3.43 47.45 -34.07
N ALA A 26 3.45 46.12 -33.95
CA ALA A 26 3.17 45.43 -32.69
C ALA A 26 4.48 44.90 -32.09
N LEU A 27 4.91 45.50 -30.98
CA LEU A 27 5.91 44.95 -30.08
C LEU A 27 5.45 43.57 -29.59
N LEU A 28 6.25 42.54 -29.85
CA LEU A 28 6.13 41.24 -29.20
C LEU A 28 6.58 41.37 -27.74
N ALA A 29 5.64 41.69 -26.86
CA ALA A 29 5.78 41.42 -25.43
C ALA A 29 5.56 39.92 -25.22
N THR A 30 6.61 39.19 -24.86
CA THR A 30 6.50 37.81 -24.36
C THR A 30 5.83 37.84 -22.99
N THR A 31 4.52 37.66 -22.95
CA THR A 31 3.82 37.34 -21.71
C THR A 31 4.10 35.88 -21.37
N ALA A 32 4.95 35.66 -20.37
CA ALA A 32 5.01 34.38 -19.69
C ALA A 32 3.61 34.10 -19.13
N SER A 33 2.92 33.11 -19.68
CA SER A 33 1.64 32.66 -19.14
C SER A 33 1.92 31.94 -17.82
N ALA A 34 1.73 32.64 -16.70
CA ALA A 34 1.66 31.98 -15.39
C ALA A 34 0.45 31.03 -15.43
N ALA A 35 0.71 29.73 -15.35
CA ALA A 35 -0.33 28.73 -15.24
C ALA A 35 -1.26 29.09 -14.06
N ALA A 36 -2.57 28.99 -14.25
CA ALA A 36 -3.51 29.24 -13.17
C ALA A 36 -3.25 28.25 -12.02
N PRO A 37 -3.22 28.69 -10.75
CA PRO A 37 -2.92 27.80 -9.64
C PRO A 37 -3.93 26.66 -9.52
N ASP A 38 -3.41 25.47 -9.21
CA ASP A 38 -4.20 24.25 -9.05
C ASP A 38 -5.27 24.42 -7.96
N SER A 39 -6.35 23.63 -8.02
CA SER A 39 -7.47 23.73 -7.07
C SER A 39 -7.03 23.64 -5.60
N PHE A 40 -5.98 22.85 -5.32
CA PHE A 40 -5.38 22.72 -4.00
C PHE A 40 -4.63 23.97 -3.55
N GLU A 41 -3.82 24.57 -4.43
CA GLU A 41 -3.08 25.80 -4.14
C GLU A 41 -4.03 26.97 -3.87
N ARG A 42 -5.11 27.09 -4.66
CA ARG A 42 -6.17 28.09 -4.43
C ARG A 42 -6.85 27.88 -3.08
N CYS A 43 -7.12 26.64 -2.71
CA CYS A 43 -7.67 26.33 -1.39
C CYS A 43 -6.70 26.73 -0.27
N LEU A 44 -5.43 26.34 -0.33
CA LEU A 44 -4.43 26.70 0.68
C LEU A 44 -4.29 28.22 0.80
N ALA A 45 -4.18 28.93 -0.33
CA ALA A 45 -4.10 30.40 -0.35
C ALA A 45 -5.32 31.05 0.33
N SER A 46 -6.52 30.46 0.19
CA SER A 46 -7.73 30.95 0.84
C SER A 46 -7.70 30.86 2.38
N LEU A 47 -6.80 30.04 2.96
CA LEU A 47 -6.64 29.90 4.41
C LEU A 47 -5.72 30.96 5.03
N GLN A 48 -4.90 31.64 4.22
CA GLN A 48 -3.92 32.61 4.72
C GLN A 48 -4.54 33.75 5.55
N PRO A 49 -5.68 34.37 5.15
CA PRO A 49 -6.29 35.42 5.98
C PRO A 49 -6.74 34.92 7.35
N GLN A 50 -7.21 33.66 7.43
CA GLN A 50 -7.55 33.04 8.70
C GLN A 50 -6.31 32.74 9.55
N ALA A 51 -5.22 32.28 8.90
CA ALA A 51 -3.95 32.02 9.56
C ALA A 51 -3.37 33.28 10.22
N VAL A 52 -3.36 34.40 9.49
CA VAL A 52 -2.88 35.70 10.00
C VAL A 52 -3.72 36.17 11.18
N LYS A 53 -5.06 36.02 11.12
CA LYS A 53 -5.94 36.34 12.26
C LYS A 53 -5.67 35.50 13.51
N GLN A 54 -5.08 34.31 13.36
CA GLN A 54 -4.72 33.43 14.48
C GLN A 54 -3.29 33.64 14.99
N GLY A 55 -2.57 34.63 14.45
CA GLY A 55 -1.22 35.03 14.87
C GLY A 55 -0.09 34.32 14.12
N ILE A 56 -0.36 33.68 12.98
CA ILE A 56 0.67 33.11 12.11
C ILE A 56 1.17 34.23 11.19
N SER A 57 2.49 34.44 11.10
CA SER A 57 3.03 35.48 10.22
C SER A 57 2.74 35.16 8.75
N ALA A 58 2.49 36.17 7.92
CA ALA A 58 2.26 35.95 6.48
C ALA A 58 3.47 35.28 5.82
N ALA A 59 4.68 35.68 6.21
CA ALA A 59 5.93 35.05 5.77
C ALA A 59 6.04 33.60 6.23
N GLY A 60 5.68 33.30 7.49
CA GLY A 60 5.65 31.94 8.03
C GLY A 60 4.67 31.03 7.32
N PHE A 61 3.44 31.50 7.08
CA PHE A 61 2.44 30.77 6.31
C PHE A 61 2.96 30.44 4.91
N THR A 62 3.51 31.41 4.19
CA THR A 62 4.07 31.19 2.84
C THR A 62 5.23 30.20 2.89
N ARG A 63 6.19 30.38 3.81
CA ARG A 63 7.34 29.48 3.99
C ARG A 63 6.91 28.03 4.20
N LEU A 64 5.92 27.81 5.08
CA LEU A 64 5.47 26.48 5.47
C LEU A 64 4.53 25.83 4.44
N THR A 65 3.86 26.61 3.59
CA THR A 65 2.89 26.07 2.62
C THR A 65 3.41 25.97 1.18
N THR A 66 4.52 26.64 0.86
CA THR A 66 5.15 26.59 -0.46
C THR A 66 5.63 25.17 -0.78
N GLY A 67 5.27 24.66 -1.96
CA GLY A 67 5.69 23.33 -2.43
C GLY A 67 4.91 22.15 -1.83
N LEU A 68 3.87 22.40 -1.02
CA LEU A 68 2.98 21.33 -0.59
C LEU A 68 2.17 20.79 -1.77
N ALA A 69 2.18 19.47 -1.93
CA ALA A 69 1.33 18.75 -2.88
C ALA A 69 0.33 17.87 -2.11
N PRO A 70 -0.91 17.70 -2.60
CA PRO A 70 -1.91 16.90 -1.90
C PRO A 70 -1.56 15.40 -1.93
N ASP A 71 -1.66 14.73 -0.79
CA ASP A 71 -1.57 13.26 -0.68
C ASP A 71 -2.97 12.65 -0.61
N LEU A 72 -3.60 12.46 -1.77
CA LEU A 72 -4.98 11.95 -1.84
C LEU A 72 -5.14 10.52 -1.30
N SER A 73 -4.04 9.80 -1.00
CA SER A 73 -4.13 8.47 -0.38
C SER A 73 -4.63 8.50 1.06
N VAL A 74 -4.69 9.67 1.70
CA VAL A 74 -5.29 9.83 3.04
C VAL A 74 -6.82 9.85 3.02
N LEU A 75 -7.44 10.13 1.86
CA LEU A 75 -8.90 10.30 1.78
C LEU A 75 -9.69 9.01 2.08
N PRO A 76 -9.32 7.83 1.54
CA PRO A 76 -10.04 6.59 1.88
C PRO A 76 -9.93 6.23 3.37
N LEU A 77 -8.87 6.68 4.06
CA LEU A 77 -8.65 6.39 5.48
C LEU A 77 -9.65 7.12 6.39
N LEU A 78 -10.33 8.16 5.88
CA LEU A 78 -11.42 8.82 6.60
C LEU A 78 -12.56 7.85 6.91
N ASP A 79 -12.79 6.85 6.05
CA ASP A 79 -13.91 5.92 6.15
C ASP A 79 -13.53 4.58 6.80
N ALA A 80 -12.25 4.39 7.16
CA ALA A 80 -11.70 3.12 7.59
C ALA A 80 -10.91 3.25 8.91
N GLN A 81 -11.56 3.74 9.97
CA GLN A 81 -10.96 3.82 11.30
C GLN A 81 -11.07 2.48 12.04
N PRO A 82 -9.94 1.81 12.37
CA PRO A 82 -9.94 0.47 12.96
C PRO A 82 -10.78 0.34 14.23
N GLU A 83 -10.84 1.40 15.04
CA GLU A 83 -11.62 1.48 16.28
C GLU A 83 -13.10 1.17 16.08
N PHE A 84 -13.64 1.46 14.89
CA PHE A 84 -15.07 1.31 14.57
C PHE A 84 -15.36 0.17 13.59
N THR A 85 -14.37 -0.26 12.80
CA THR A 85 -14.55 -1.27 11.75
C THR A 85 -14.02 -2.64 12.13
N THR A 86 -13.11 -2.72 13.10
CA THR A 86 -12.48 -3.98 13.52
C THR A 86 -13.28 -4.63 14.64
N PRO A 87 -13.56 -5.95 14.59
CA PRO A 87 -14.15 -6.65 15.72
C PRO A 87 -13.35 -6.41 17.01
N LEU A 88 -14.04 -6.16 18.13
CA LEU A 88 -13.37 -5.72 19.37
C LEU A 88 -12.27 -6.66 19.85
N TRP A 89 -12.48 -7.98 19.73
CA TRP A 89 -11.48 -8.98 20.12
C TRP A 89 -10.23 -8.94 19.24
N ASP A 90 -10.35 -8.59 17.96
CA ASP A 90 -9.20 -8.41 17.06
C ASP A 90 -8.45 -7.12 17.40
N TYR A 91 -9.20 -6.05 17.66
CA TYR A 91 -8.64 -4.75 18.04
C TYR A 91 -7.83 -4.86 19.34
N LEU A 92 -8.41 -5.50 20.38
CA LEU A 92 -7.74 -5.71 21.66
C LEU A 92 -6.58 -6.71 21.54
N ALA A 93 -6.70 -7.79 20.78
CA ALA A 93 -5.60 -8.74 20.57
C ALA A 93 -4.39 -8.07 19.90
N ALA A 94 -4.61 -7.08 19.03
CA ALA A 94 -3.55 -6.32 18.38
C ALA A 94 -2.85 -5.31 19.31
N LEU A 95 -3.56 -4.76 20.30
CA LEU A 95 -3.09 -3.65 21.15
C LEU A 95 -2.82 -4.03 22.60
N VAL A 96 -3.24 -5.22 23.04
CA VAL A 96 -3.11 -5.72 24.43
C VAL A 96 -2.51 -7.13 24.41
N ASP A 97 -1.45 -7.29 23.63
CA ASP A 97 -0.75 -8.56 23.47
C ASP A 97 0.36 -8.78 24.53
N SER A 98 0.77 -10.03 24.75
CA SER A 98 1.79 -10.36 25.76
C SER A 98 3.13 -9.67 25.53
N GLN A 99 3.56 -9.48 24.28
CA GLN A 99 4.78 -8.74 23.98
C GLN A 99 4.65 -7.27 24.38
N ARG A 100 3.49 -6.64 24.13
CA ARG A 100 3.27 -5.26 24.56
C ARG A 100 3.28 -5.11 26.07
N VAL A 101 2.68 -6.07 26.78
CA VAL A 101 2.69 -6.09 28.25
C VAL A 101 4.11 -6.18 28.79
N ASP A 102 4.95 -7.06 28.22
CA ASP A 102 6.35 -7.20 28.63
C ASP A 102 7.15 -5.92 28.34
N ASP A 103 6.99 -5.35 27.14
CA ASP A 103 7.58 -4.07 26.75
C ASP A 103 7.17 -2.95 27.73
N GLY A 104 5.88 -2.84 28.05
CA GLY A 104 5.36 -1.83 28.98
C GLY A 104 5.88 -2.00 30.40
N ARG A 105 6.02 -3.24 30.89
CA ARG A 105 6.67 -3.51 32.19
C ARG A 105 8.13 -3.09 32.18
N ALA A 106 8.84 -3.32 31.08
CA ALA A 106 10.20 -2.83 30.93
C ALA A 106 10.24 -1.29 30.93
N ARG A 107 9.28 -0.60 30.28
CA ARG A 107 9.17 0.87 30.34
C ARG A 107 8.86 1.40 31.73
N LEU A 108 7.97 0.75 32.47
CA LEU A 108 7.68 1.07 33.87
C LEU A 108 8.93 0.97 34.75
N ALA A 109 9.75 -0.06 34.52
CA ALA A 109 11.01 -0.23 35.24
C ALA A 109 12.06 0.82 34.83
N GLN A 110 12.24 1.02 33.52
CA GLN A 110 13.23 1.93 32.95
C GLN A 110 12.98 3.40 33.34
N HIS A 111 11.72 3.84 33.35
CA HIS A 111 11.35 5.24 33.61
C HIS A 111 10.71 5.43 34.98
N ARG A 112 11.02 4.55 35.95
CA ARG A 112 10.37 4.53 37.27
C ARG A 112 10.37 5.89 37.96
N ASP A 113 11.53 6.55 38.04
CA ASP A 113 11.66 7.81 38.79
C ASP A 113 10.88 8.94 38.11
N LEU A 114 11.02 9.07 36.80
CA LEU A 114 10.23 10.00 35.98
C LEU A 114 8.73 9.77 36.18
N LEU A 115 8.27 8.52 36.05
CA LEU A 115 6.86 8.17 36.18
C LEU A 115 6.33 8.41 37.61
N ASN A 116 7.14 8.23 38.64
CA ASN A 116 6.76 8.55 40.02
C ASN A 116 6.59 10.07 40.21
N THR A 117 7.49 10.87 39.65
CA THR A 117 7.38 12.34 39.66
C THR A 117 6.11 12.79 38.92
N VAL A 118 5.92 12.33 37.68
CA VAL A 118 4.73 12.63 36.88
C VAL A 118 3.46 12.17 37.60
N SER A 119 3.45 10.96 38.17
CA SER A 119 2.29 10.43 38.89
C SER A 119 1.94 11.27 40.11
N SER A 120 2.94 11.71 40.88
CA SER A 120 2.75 12.55 42.05
C SER A 120 2.21 13.93 41.69
N GLN A 121 2.65 14.48 40.55
CA GLN A 121 2.22 15.79 40.07
C GLN A 121 0.79 15.80 39.53
N TYR A 122 0.41 14.77 38.77
CA TYR A 122 -0.87 14.75 38.03
C TYR A 122 -1.93 13.81 38.61
N GLY A 123 -1.58 12.97 39.59
CA GLY A 123 -2.50 12.01 40.22
C GLY A 123 -2.89 10.82 39.33
N VAL A 124 -2.20 10.63 38.21
CA VAL A 124 -2.41 9.51 37.28
C VAL A 124 -1.37 8.43 37.57
N ASP A 125 -1.79 7.19 37.74
CA ASP A 125 -0.85 6.12 38.09
C ASP A 125 0.09 5.77 36.91
N PRO A 126 1.34 5.31 37.19
CA PRO A 126 2.32 5.01 36.15
C PRO A 126 1.85 4.00 35.11
N ALA A 127 1.11 2.97 35.51
CA ALA A 127 0.66 1.91 34.60
C ALA A 127 -0.34 2.45 33.57
N THR A 128 -1.22 3.36 33.97
CA THR A 128 -2.13 4.06 33.04
C THR A 128 -1.36 4.92 32.04
N ILE A 129 -0.40 5.72 32.50
CA ILE A 129 0.41 6.59 31.62
C ILE A 129 1.15 5.75 30.58
N VAL A 130 1.80 4.67 31.01
CA VAL A 130 2.52 3.75 30.11
C VAL A 130 1.56 2.99 29.20
N ALA A 131 0.35 2.64 29.64
CA ALA A 131 -0.64 1.98 28.79
C ALA A 131 -1.09 2.89 27.63
N VAL A 132 -1.34 4.18 27.89
CA VAL A 132 -1.60 5.16 26.82
C VAL A 132 -0.42 5.19 25.84
N TRP A 133 0.80 5.33 26.36
CA TRP A 133 2.00 5.38 25.52
C TRP A 133 2.19 4.13 24.65
N GLY A 134 1.85 2.95 25.19
CA GLY A 134 1.90 1.68 24.47
C GLY A 134 0.86 1.57 23.36
N VAL A 135 -0.38 1.99 23.62
CA VAL A 135 -1.46 1.98 22.62
C VAL A 135 -1.19 3.01 21.51
N GLU A 136 -0.75 4.21 21.86
CA GLU A 136 -0.58 5.31 20.90
C GLU A 136 0.59 5.10 19.93
N SER A 137 1.75 4.69 20.45
CA SER A 137 2.98 4.68 19.63
C SER A 137 3.86 3.45 19.80
N ASP A 138 3.36 2.38 20.43
CA ASP A 138 4.17 1.22 20.84
C ASP A 138 5.43 1.66 21.60
N TYR A 139 5.25 2.59 22.55
CA TYR A 139 6.32 3.19 23.34
C TYR A 139 7.35 3.96 22.49
N GLY A 140 6.87 4.66 21.46
CA GLY A 140 7.70 5.46 20.56
C GLY A 140 8.33 4.74 19.38
N ARG A 141 7.96 3.48 19.11
CA ARG A 141 8.46 2.74 17.95
C ARG A 141 7.68 3.05 16.67
N VAL A 142 6.46 3.56 16.79
CA VAL A 142 5.56 3.84 15.67
C VAL A 142 4.88 5.20 15.86
N PHE A 143 5.32 6.22 15.10
CA PHE A 143 4.69 7.55 15.11
C PHE A 143 3.75 7.81 13.93
N GLY A 144 3.77 6.90 12.95
CA GLY A 144 3.29 7.17 11.60
C GLY A 144 4.46 7.55 10.68
N LYS A 145 4.23 7.48 9.36
CA LYS A 145 5.28 7.68 8.33
C LYS A 145 4.95 8.81 7.36
N ARG A 146 3.80 9.47 7.53
CA ARG A 146 3.31 10.48 6.59
C ARG A 146 3.79 11.86 7.03
N PRO A 147 4.23 12.72 6.10
CA PRO A 147 4.51 14.12 6.42
C PRO A 147 3.27 14.78 7.02
N LEU A 148 3.39 15.28 8.25
CA LEU A 148 2.24 15.71 9.05
C LEU A 148 1.53 16.91 8.40
N LEU A 149 2.32 17.89 7.98
CA LEU A 149 1.85 19.12 7.35
C LEU A 149 1.15 18.84 6.02
N GLN A 150 1.68 17.92 5.22
CA GLN A 150 1.07 17.51 3.95
C GLN A 150 -0.28 16.82 4.16
N SER A 151 -0.39 15.95 5.17
CA SER A 151 -1.62 15.22 5.49
C SER A 151 -2.74 16.18 5.90
N LEU A 152 -2.45 17.09 6.83
CA LEU A 152 -3.40 18.10 7.30
C LEU A 152 -3.77 19.12 6.23
N ALA A 153 -2.82 19.54 5.40
CA ALA A 153 -3.08 20.40 4.24
C ALA A 153 -4.04 19.72 3.25
N THR A 154 -3.79 18.45 2.95
CA THR A 154 -4.65 17.66 2.04
C THR A 154 -6.08 17.60 2.58
N LEU A 155 -6.26 17.23 3.85
CA LEU A 155 -7.58 17.08 4.49
C LEU A 155 -8.30 18.42 4.75
N SER A 156 -7.55 19.52 4.84
CA SER A 156 -8.11 20.87 4.93
C SER A 156 -8.77 21.33 3.63
N CYS A 157 -8.34 20.76 2.50
CA CYS A 157 -8.79 21.14 1.16
C CYS A 157 -9.63 20.07 0.45
N ASN A 158 -9.51 18.80 0.84
CA ASN A 158 -10.14 17.68 0.15
C ASN A 158 -10.90 16.78 1.14
N GLY A 159 -11.88 16.02 0.65
CA GLY A 159 -12.61 15.02 1.44
C GLY A 159 -13.76 15.62 2.27
N ARG A 160 -13.80 15.27 3.56
CA ARG A 160 -14.85 15.66 4.51
C ARG A 160 -14.23 16.14 5.83
N ARG A 161 -15.04 16.84 6.66
CA ARG A 161 -14.61 17.44 7.94
C ARG A 161 -13.54 18.54 7.78
N GLN A 162 -13.51 19.25 6.65
CA GLN A 162 -12.56 20.32 6.37
C GLN A 162 -12.51 21.39 7.48
N PRO A 163 -13.63 21.82 8.11
CA PRO A 163 -13.54 22.77 9.22
C PRO A 163 -12.68 22.29 10.39
N PHE A 164 -12.76 21.00 10.72
CA PHE A 164 -11.92 20.37 11.74
C PHE A 164 -10.45 20.35 11.30
N PHE A 165 -10.16 19.81 10.12
CA PHE A 165 -8.77 19.70 9.65
C PHE A 165 -8.11 21.06 9.38
N ARG A 166 -8.87 22.07 8.96
CA ARG A 166 -8.38 23.45 8.87
C ARG A 166 -7.98 23.98 10.24
N GLY A 167 -8.77 23.70 11.28
CA GLY A 167 -8.40 24.04 12.65
C GLY A 167 -7.06 23.40 13.07
N GLU A 168 -6.89 22.11 12.77
CA GLU A 168 -5.65 21.37 13.09
C GLU A 168 -4.45 21.84 12.26
N LEU A 169 -4.63 22.12 10.97
CA LEU A 169 -3.60 22.70 10.11
C LEU A 169 -3.13 24.06 10.64
N LEU A 170 -4.07 24.94 10.99
CA LEU A 170 -3.73 26.26 11.52
C LEU A 170 -3.04 26.15 12.89
N ALA A 171 -3.47 25.23 13.76
CA ALA A 171 -2.78 24.95 15.00
C ALA A 171 -1.34 24.48 14.75
N LEU A 172 -1.13 23.55 13.81
CA LEU A 172 0.22 23.08 13.44
C LEU A 172 1.09 24.22 12.88
N LEU A 173 0.58 24.98 11.93
CA LEU A 173 1.31 26.10 11.33
C LEU A 173 1.74 27.14 12.38
N LYS A 174 0.89 27.39 13.38
CA LYS A 174 1.22 28.28 14.49
C LYS A 174 2.36 27.74 15.36
N LEU A 175 2.35 26.45 15.66
CA LEU A 175 3.42 25.81 16.43
C LEU A 175 4.75 25.84 15.67
N LEU A 176 4.71 25.59 14.36
CA LEU A 176 5.89 25.65 13.49
C LEU A 176 6.42 27.09 13.34
N ASP A 177 5.55 28.08 13.20
CA ASP A 177 5.97 29.48 13.05
C ASP A 177 6.53 30.07 14.37
N ALA A 178 6.01 29.62 15.51
CA ALA A 178 6.52 29.98 16.83
C ALA A 178 7.85 29.30 17.19
N GLY A 179 8.23 28.23 16.47
CA GLY A 179 9.41 27.43 16.76
C GLY A 179 9.22 26.35 17.83
N ASP A 180 7.98 26.13 18.29
CA ASP A 180 7.61 25.07 19.23
C ASP A 180 7.83 23.67 18.62
N LEU A 181 7.73 23.56 17.29
CA LEU A 181 7.97 22.35 16.51
C LEU A 181 8.84 22.68 15.29
N GLN A 182 9.63 21.72 14.83
CA GLN A 182 10.37 21.81 13.58
C GLN A 182 9.59 21.14 12.44
N ALA A 183 9.63 21.70 11.23
CA ALA A 183 8.87 21.18 10.10
C ALA A 183 9.58 19.97 9.45
N GLU A 184 10.91 20.02 9.42
CA GLU A 184 11.77 19.02 8.82
C GLU A 184 11.66 17.69 9.57
N GLY A 185 11.27 16.63 8.85
CA GLY A 185 11.14 15.29 9.42
C GLY A 185 9.92 15.07 10.31
N LEU A 186 9.04 16.08 10.47
CA LEU A 186 7.83 15.93 11.28
C LEU A 186 6.81 15.01 10.58
N THR A 187 6.67 13.81 11.13
CA THR A 187 5.78 12.77 10.63
C THR A 187 4.70 12.42 11.64
N GLY A 188 3.60 11.86 11.14
CA GLY A 188 2.51 11.40 11.99
C GLY A 188 1.56 10.46 11.28
N SER A 189 0.41 10.26 11.91
CA SER A 189 -0.73 9.56 11.34
C SER A 189 -1.31 10.33 10.15
N TRP A 190 -2.09 9.62 9.32
CA TRP A 190 -2.77 10.24 8.18
C TRP A 190 -3.74 11.35 8.58
N ALA A 191 -4.24 11.33 9.81
CA ALA A 191 -5.23 12.28 10.30
C ALA A 191 -4.61 13.51 10.99
N GLY A 192 -3.30 13.51 11.24
CA GLY A 192 -2.62 14.62 11.92
C GLY A 192 -2.23 14.36 13.37
N ALA A 193 -2.34 13.14 13.88
CA ALA A 193 -1.80 12.77 15.19
C ALA A 193 -0.29 12.52 15.09
N PHE A 194 0.52 12.95 16.06
CA PHE A 194 1.98 12.85 15.96
C PHE A 194 2.70 12.60 17.30
N GLY A 195 3.96 12.18 17.20
CA GLY A 195 4.83 11.93 18.36
C GLY A 195 4.40 10.75 19.23
N HIS A 196 4.98 10.67 20.42
CA HIS A 196 4.71 9.60 21.38
C HIS A 196 3.26 9.57 21.88
N THR A 197 2.64 10.74 21.98
CA THR A 197 1.28 10.92 22.52
C THR A 197 0.19 10.81 21.45
N GLN A 198 0.55 10.88 20.17
CA GLN A 198 -0.41 10.96 19.05
C GLN A 198 -1.44 12.08 19.26
N PHE A 199 -1.03 13.18 19.88
CA PHE A 199 -1.89 14.35 19.98
C PHE A 199 -2.13 14.97 18.60
N MET A 200 -3.34 15.48 18.43
CA MET A 200 -3.63 16.44 17.37
C MET A 200 -2.95 17.79 17.70
N PRO A 201 -2.56 18.60 16.70
CA PRO A 201 -1.89 19.88 16.93
C PRO A 201 -2.62 20.82 17.89
N SER A 202 -3.96 20.89 17.81
CA SER A 202 -4.76 21.69 18.74
C SER A 202 -4.71 21.17 20.19
N THR A 203 -4.58 19.85 20.35
CA THR A 203 -4.43 19.20 21.66
C THR A 203 -3.05 19.45 22.23
N TYR A 204 -1.99 19.33 21.42
CA TYR A 204 -0.64 19.75 21.78
C TYR A 204 -0.65 21.18 22.31
N ALA A 205 -1.18 22.13 21.53
CA ALA A 205 -1.14 23.54 21.88
C ALA A 205 -1.77 23.85 23.25
N ARG A 206 -2.84 23.10 23.60
CA ARG A 206 -3.63 23.30 24.82
C ARG A 206 -3.12 22.53 26.05
N ILE A 207 -2.50 21.37 25.84
CA ILE A 207 -2.24 20.39 26.92
C ILE A 207 -0.76 20.02 27.05
N ALA A 208 0.05 20.12 26.00
CA ALA A 208 1.46 19.75 26.10
C ALA A 208 2.16 20.54 27.20
N VAL A 209 3.02 19.86 27.96
CA VAL A 209 3.83 20.41 29.05
C VAL A 209 5.28 20.04 28.84
N ASP A 210 6.14 20.93 29.34
CA ASP A 210 7.58 20.72 29.46
C ASP A 210 7.81 19.84 30.69
N GLY A 211 8.22 18.59 30.46
CA GLY A 211 8.35 17.56 31.47
C GLY A 211 9.75 17.47 32.08
N ASP A 212 10.78 17.97 31.38
CA ASP A 212 12.17 17.98 31.85
C ASP A 212 12.70 19.39 32.21
N GLY A 213 11.95 20.45 31.89
CA GLY A 213 12.23 21.83 32.26
C GLY A 213 13.20 22.54 31.33
N ASP A 214 13.41 22.04 30.10
CA ASP A 214 14.34 22.62 29.12
C ASP A 214 13.77 23.85 28.37
N GLY A 215 12.51 24.20 28.64
CA GLY A 215 11.77 25.28 28.01
C GLY A 215 11.00 24.87 26.74
N ARG A 216 10.98 23.58 26.39
CA ARG A 216 10.31 23.03 25.19
C ARG A 216 9.27 21.99 25.59
N ARG A 217 8.44 21.59 24.62
CA ARG A 217 7.34 20.62 24.81
C ARG A 217 7.41 19.53 23.74
N ASP A 218 8.59 18.96 23.56
CA ASP A 218 8.90 18.03 22.49
C ASP A 218 8.28 16.64 22.70
N LEU A 219 7.04 16.46 22.22
CA LEU A 219 6.36 15.16 22.28
C LEU A 219 6.89 14.13 21.27
N VAL A 220 7.92 14.47 20.47
CA VAL A 220 8.51 13.60 19.46
C VAL A 220 9.79 12.97 19.97
N ALA A 221 10.72 13.76 20.53
CA ALA A 221 12.01 13.27 21.02
C ALA A 221 12.15 13.22 22.54
N SER A 222 11.32 13.97 23.30
CA SER A 222 11.36 13.96 24.77
C SER A 222 10.32 13.00 25.36
N ILE A 223 10.82 11.91 25.95
CA ILE A 223 9.99 10.99 26.75
C ILE A 223 9.43 11.70 28.00
N PRO A 224 10.20 12.49 28.78
CA PRO A 224 9.65 13.31 29.85
C PRO A 224 8.43 14.13 29.44
N ASP A 225 8.52 14.89 28.36
CA ASP A 225 7.42 15.74 27.88
C ASP A 225 6.22 14.92 27.46
N ALA A 226 6.45 13.81 26.74
CA ALA A 226 5.40 12.91 26.32
C ALA A 226 4.62 12.34 27.50
N LEU A 227 5.31 11.78 28.50
CA LEU A 227 4.67 11.14 29.66
C LEU A 227 3.98 12.17 30.56
N ALA A 228 4.61 13.33 30.79
CA ALA A 228 4.00 14.43 31.55
C ALA A 228 2.75 14.98 30.84
N SER A 229 2.80 15.12 29.51
CA SER A 229 1.67 15.59 28.70
C SER A 229 0.51 14.60 28.66
N THR A 230 0.80 13.30 28.57
CA THR A 230 -0.22 12.24 28.72
C THR A 230 -0.90 12.30 30.09
N ALA A 231 -0.13 12.45 31.18
CA ALA A 231 -0.69 12.53 32.53
C ALA A 231 -1.52 13.83 32.72
N ASN A 232 -1.02 14.96 32.24
CA ASN A 232 -1.73 16.23 32.25
C ASN A 232 -3.06 16.16 31.49
N TYR A 233 -3.07 15.47 30.34
CA TYR A 233 -4.30 15.23 29.58
C TYR A 233 -5.34 14.50 30.41
N LEU A 234 -4.97 13.36 31.00
CA LEU A 234 -5.89 12.53 31.77
C LEU A 234 -6.39 13.27 33.03
N ALA A 235 -5.50 14.00 33.71
CA ALA A 235 -5.88 14.86 34.84
C ALA A 235 -6.93 15.90 34.42
N LYS A 236 -6.70 16.63 33.32
CA LYS A 236 -7.66 17.62 32.77
C LYS A 236 -8.95 16.98 32.25
N ALA A 237 -8.90 15.72 31.81
CA ALA A 237 -10.08 14.93 31.44
C ALA A 237 -10.89 14.47 32.67
N GLY A 238 -10.40 14.76 33.89
CA GLY A 238 -11.08 14.49 35.15
C GLY A 238 -10.79 13.09 35.70
N TRP A 239 -9.57 12.60 35.46
CA TRP A 239 -9.03 11.43 36.17
C TRP A 239 -9.09 11.64 37.69
N ARG A 240 -9.37 10.55 38.42
CA ARG A 240 -9.49 10.51 39.87
C ARG A 240 -8.47 9.53 40.42
N THR A 241 -7.50 10.04 41.17
CA THR A 241 -6.47 9.23 41.84
C THR A 241 -7.10 8.12 42.68
N GLY A 242 -6.59 6.89 42.56
CA GLY A 242 -7.05 5.74 43.35
C GLY A 242 -8.39 5.13 42.93
N GLN A 243 -9.16 5.76 42.03
CA GLN A 243 -10.38 5.15 41.49
C GLN A 243 -10.04 4.17 40.34
N PRO A 244 -10.63 2.96 40.31
CA PRO A 244 -10.51 2.08 39.14
C PRO A 244 -11.20 2.68 37.91
N TRP A 245 -10.71 2.37 36.71
CA TRP A 245 -11.42 2.70 35.48
C TRP A 245 -12.72 1.90 35.35
N GLY A 246 -12.71 0.63 35.78
CA GLY A 246 -13.84 -0.28 35.71
C GLY A 246 -13.56 -1.62 36.39
N ILE A 247 -14.59 -2.46 36.44
CA ILE A 247 -14.56 -3.82 37.01
C ILE A 247 -15.32 -4.73 36.06
N GLU A 248 -14.73 -5.89 35.75
CA GLU A 248 -15.42 -6.92 34.98
C GLU A 248 -16.50 -7.59 35.83
N VAL A 249 -17.70 -7.72 35.28
CA VAL A 249 -18.89 -8.22 35.99
C VAL A 249 -19.60 -9.31 35.21
N SER A 250 -20.32 -10.16 35.92
CA SER A 250 -21.26 -11.14 35.36
C SER A 250 -22.69 -10.60 35.44
N LEU A 251 -23.46 -10.83 34.38
CA LEU A 251 -24.87 -10.48 34.30
C LEU A 251 -25.73 -11.68 34.74
N PRO A 252 -26.86 -11.45 35.45
CA PRO A 252 -27.78 -12.54 35.73
C PRO A 252 -28.52 -13.00 34.46
N PRO A 253 -29.03 -14.23 34.42
CA PRO A 253 -29.91 -14.70 33.35
C PRO A 253 -31.08 -13.73 33.12
N GLY A 254 -31.37 -13.41 31.86
CA GLY A 254 -32.47 -12.51 31.49
C GLY A 254 -32.22 -11.02 31.75
N PHE A 255 -30.98 -10.61 32.05
CA PHE A 255 -30.64 -9.19 32.19
C PHE A 255 -31.08 -8.34 30.98
N ASN A 256 -31.67 -7.18 31.23
CA ASN A 256 -32.12 -6.26 30.19
C ASN A 256 -30.95 -5.41 29.65
N PRO A 257 -30.44 -5.66 28.42
CA PRO A 257 -29.30 -4.93 27.87
C PRO A 257 -29.58 -3.46 27.57
N ALA A 258 -30.86 -3.04 27.50
CA ALA A 258 -31.22 -1.64 27.26
C ALA A 258 -30.80 -0.70 28.41
N LEU A 259 -30.50 -1.26 29.59
CA LEU A 259 -29.97 -0.51 30.74
C LEU A 259 -28.48 -0.19 30.60
N ALA A 260 -27.79 -0.82 29.64
CA ALA A 260 -26.36 -0.62 29.40
C ALA A 260 -26.08 0.60 28.50
N GLY A 261 -24.91 1.19 28.69
CA GLY A 261 -24.39 2.30 27.90
C GLY A 261 -23.55 3.22 28.75
N ARG A 262 -22.44 3.73 28.20
CA ARG A 262 -21.45 4.56 28.91
C ARG A 262 -22.05 5.75 29.67
N THR A 263 -23.12 6.34 29.14
CA THR A 263 -23.81 7.49 29.75
C THR A 263 -24.94 7.10 30.71
N GLN A 264 -25.36 5.83 30.75
CA GLN A 264 -26.42 5.32 31.63
C GLN A 264 -25.87 4.98 33.02
N ARG A 265 -25.49 6.00 33.79
CA ARG A 265 -24.89 5.81 35.12
C ARG A 265 -25.95 5.54 36.19
N LYS A 266 -25.67 4.58 37.07
CA LYS A 266 -26.46 4.26 38.28
C LYS A 266 -25.53 4.01 39.47
N PRO A 267 -26.00 4.22 40.71
CA PRO A 267 -25.25 3.82 41.91
C PRO A 267 -24.96 2.31 41.91
N LEU A 268 -23.83 1.90 42.48
CA LEU A 268 -23.49 0.48 42.62
C LEU A 268 -24.60 -0.33 43.33
N ALA A 269 -25.31 0.24 44.33
CA ALA A 269 -26.48 -0.40 44.93
C ALA A 269 -27.56 -0.79 43.90
N SER A 270 -27.83 0.06 42.91
CA SER A 270 -28.81 -0.25 41.87
C SER A 270 -28.35 -1.39 40.98
N TRP A 271 -27.06 -1.45 40.65
CA TRP A 271 -26.50 -2.56 39.87
C TRP A 271 -26.52 -3.88 40.66
N ARG A 272 -26.23 -3.84 41.96
CA ARG A 272 -26.39 -5.00 42.87
C ARG A 272 -27.83 -5.50 42.91
N ALA A 273 -28.79 -4.59 43.03
CA ALA A 273 -30.21 -4.93 43.03
C ALA A 273 -30.68 -5.56 41.70
N LEU A 274 -29.99 -5.26 40.60
CA LEU A 274 -30.18 -5.89 39.30
C LEU A 274 -29.41 -7.22 39.15
N GLY A 275 -28.82 -7.75 40.22
CA GLY A 275 -28.13 -9.05 40.23
C GLY A 275 -26.73 -9.05 39.62
N ILE A 276 -26.13 -7.88 39.37
CA ILE A 276 -24.77 -7.79 38.84
C ILE A 276 -23.75 -8.10 39.95
N VAL A 277 -22.81 -9.00 39.64
CA VAL A 277 -21.73 -9.41 40.54
C VAL A 277 -20.37 -9.33 39.83
N PRO A 278 -19.24 -9.15 40.55
CA PRO A 278 -17.91 -9.24 39.94
C PRO A 278 -17.66 -10.65 39.37
N VAL A 279 -16.89 -10.76 38.27
CA VAL A 279 -16.57 -12.07 37.67
C VAL A 279 -15.79 -12.99 38.62
N GLY A 280 -14.95 -12.43 39.51
CA GLY A 280 -14.24 -13.19 40.54
C GLY A 280 -15.11 -13.60 41.75
N GLY A 281 -16.40 -13.30 41.74
CA GLY A 281 -17.29 -13.44 42.90
C GLY A 281 -17.09 -12.34 43.95
N GLY A 282 -17.79 -12.47 45.08
CA GLY A 282 -17.74 -11.50 46.17
C GLY A 282 -18.67 -10.29 46.00
N ALA A 283 -18.58 -9.35 46.95
CA ALA A 283 -19.41 -8.15 46.95
C ALA A 283 -18.93 -7.14 45.90
N LEU A 284 -19.87 -6.53 45.16
CA LEU A 284 -19.58 -5.39 44.29
C LEU A 284 -19.29 -4.15 45.15
N ALA A 285 -18.05 -4.07 45.65
CA ALA A 285 -17.53 -3.03 46.52
C ALA A 285 -16.04 -2.76 46.16
N PRO A 286 -15.77 -2.12 45.01
CA PRO A 286 -14.40 -1.80 44.61
C PRO A 286 -13.65 -1.02 45.69
N ALA A 287 -12.41 -1.42 45.94
CA ALA A 287 -11.51 -0.70 46.83
C ALA A 287 -11.33 0.76 46.39
N GLY A 288 -11.22 1.67 47.35
CA GLY A 288 -11.02 3.10 47.10
C GLY A 288 -12.25 3.85 46.59
N LEU A 289 -13.44 3.23 46.59
CA LEU A 289 -14.68 3.86 46.16
C LEU A 289 -15.76 3.85 47.26
N PRO A 290 -16.53 4.96 47.40
CA PRO A 290 -17.76 4.96 48.16
C PRO A 290 -18.71 3.85 47.70
N ALA A 291 -19.44 3.26 48.65
CA ALA A 291 -20.30 2.09 48.43
C ALA A 291 -21.37 2.27 47.34
N ASP A 292 -21.77 3.51 47.05
CA ASP A 292 -22.79 3.89 46.06
C ASP A 292 -22.24 4.81 44.96
N SER A 293 -20.95 4.65 44.64
CA SER A 293 -20.34 5.31 43.49
C SER A 293 -21.15 5.05 42.20
N ASN A 294 -21.26 6.07 41.34
CA ASN A 294 -21.94 5.91 40.07
C ASN A 294 -21.08 5.16 39.05
N ALA A 295 -21.62 4.09 38.48
CA ALA A 295 -21.03 3.30 37.41
C ALA A 295 -21.98 3.19 36.22
N ALA A 296 -21.44 3.01 35.02
CA ALA A 296 -22.20 2.64 33.82
C ALA A 296 -21.84 1.21 33.41
N LEU A 297 -22.80 0.46 32.89
CA LEU A 297 -22.56 -0.88 32.36
C LEU A 297 -22.19 -0.80 30.88
N LEU A 298 -21.05 -1.36 30.49
CA LEU A 298 -20.64 -1.54 29.09
C LEU A 298 -20.83 -2.99 28.67
N LEU A 299 -21.46 -3.17 27.51
CA LEU A 299 -21.68 -4.46 26.84
C LEU A 299 -21.18 -4.37 25.39
N PRO A 300 -19.87 -4.19 25.16
CA PRO A 300 -19.36 -3.75 23.87
C PRO A 300 -19.46 -4.85 22.79
N THR A 301 -19.73 -6.10 23.18
CA THR A 301 -20.03 -7.23 22.28
C THR A 301 -21.39 -7.87 22.59
N GLY A 302 -22.29 -7.12 23.22
CA GLY A 302 -23.59 -7.60 23.69
C GLY A 302 -23.51 -8.43 24.97
N ALA A 303 -24.68 -8.86 25.47
CA ALA A 303 -24.82 -9.53 26.77
C ALA A 303 -24.16 -10.92 26.88
N LYS A 304 -23.71 -11.50 25.75
CA LYS A 304 -23.02 -12.80 25.70
C LYS A 304 -21.50 -12.68 25.83
N GLY A 305 -20.96 -11.47 25.70
CA GLY A 305 -19.54 -11.20 25.84
C GLY A 305 -19.18 -10.63 27.20
N PRO A 306 -17.91 -10.21 27.37
CA PRO A 306 -17.46 -9.54 28.58
C PRO A 306 -18.25 -8.26 28.88
N ALA A 307 -18.49 -8.01 30.16
CA ALA A 307 -19.23 -6.86 30.66
C ALA A 307 -18.43 -6.12 31.72
N TRP A 308 -18.46 -4.79 31.69
CA TRP A 308 -17.76 -3.97 32.68
C TRP A 308 -18.67 -2.91 33.29
N LEU A 309 -18.58 -2.75 34.61
CA LEU A 309 -19.01 -1.52 35.25
C LEU A 309 -17.86 -0.51 35.18
N VAL A 310 -18.08 0.62 34.52
CA VAL A 310 -17.06 1.67 34.30
C VAL A 310 -17.35 2.96 35.06
N PHE A 311 -16.28 3.58 35.55
CA PHE A 311 -16.31 4.77 36.40
C PHE A 311 -15.81 6.02 35.65
N ARG A 312 -15.47 7.09 36.38
CA ARG A 312 -15.02 8.36 35.78
C ARG A 312 -13.67 8.21 35.06
N ASN A 313 -12.80 7.34 35.55
CA ASN A 313 -11.48 7.12 34.93
C ASN A 313 -11.57 6.48 33.55
N TYR A 314 -12.60 5.68 33.26
CA TYR A 314 -12.87 5.23 31.89
C TYR A 314 -13.25 6.39 30.97
N ASP A 315 -14.07 7.35 31.44
CA ASP A 315 -14.41 8.53 30.65
C ASP A 315 -13.18 9.43 30.40
N ALA A 316 -12.24 9.49 31.35
CA ALA A 316 -11.00 10.23 31.16
C ALA A 316 -10.13 9.63 30.05
N ILE A 317 -10.07 8.29 29.95
CA ILE A 317 -9.41 7.59 28.84
C ILE A 317 -10.18 7.80 27.53
N TYR A 318 -11.51 7.63 27.55
CA TYR A 318 -12.38 7.83 26.39
C TYR A 318 -12.30 9.25 25.82
N ALA A 319 -11.97 10.26 26.65
CA ALA A 319 -11.79 11.63 26.16
C ALA A 319 -10.63 11.74 25.16
N TYR A 320 -9.59 10.89 25.30
CA TYR A 320 -8.40 10.88 24.45
C TYR A 320 -8.76 10.51 23.00
N ASN A 321 -9.57 9.47 22.82
CA ASN A 321 -10.24 9.13 21.57
C ASN A 321 -11.62 8.55 21.86
N ALA A 322 -12.65 9.13 21.25
CA ALA A 322 -14.06 8.86 21.51
C ALA A 322 -14.54 7.52 20.90
N ALA A 323 -13.86 6.43 21.24
CA ALA A 323 -14.21 5.07 20.89
C ALA A 323 -14.10 4.14 22.11
N GLU A 324 -15.10 3.29 22.32
CA GLU A 324 -15.11 2.35 23.45
C GLU A 324 -14.02 1.28 23.30
N SER A 325 -13.77 0.81 22.08
CA SER A 325 -12.69 -0.14 21.75
C SER A 325 -11.31 0.40 22.16
N TYR A 326 -11.03 1.66 21.81
CA TYR A 326 -9.83 2.37 22.18
C TYR A 326 -9.68 2.51 23.70
N ALA A 327 -10.74 2.98 24.39
CA ALA A 327 -10.67 3.17 25.83
C ALA A 327 -10.47 1.84 26.58
N LEU A 328 -11.12 0.76 26.12
CA LEU A 328 -10.90 -0.59 26.63
C LEU A 328 -9.47 -1.08 26.38
N ALA A 329 -8.84 -0.76 25.26
CA ALA A 329 -7.46 -1.16 24.98
C ALA A 329 -6.48 -0.60 26.02
N ILE A 330 -6.57 0.70 26.29
CA ILE A 330 -5.73 1.36 27.31
C ILE A 330 -6.05 0.83 28.70
N ALA A 331 -7.33 0.77 29.04
CA ALA A 331 -7.80 0.34 30.36
C ALA A 331 -7.33 -1.09 30.70
N THR A 332 -7.54 -2.03 29.78
CA THR A 332 -7.14 -3.43 29.97
C THR A 332 -5.63 -3.61 29.90
N LEU A 333 -4.91 -2.86 29.06
CA LEU A 333 -3.44 -2.86 29.08
C LEU A 333 -2.91 -2.34 30.42
N ALA A 334 -3.48 -1.27 30.97
CA ALA A 334 -3.09 -0.74 32.28
C ALA A 334 -3.25 -1.79 33.39
N ASP A 335 -4.34 -2.56 33.39
CA ASP A 335 -4.52 -3.66 34.36
C ASP A 335 -3.50 -4.77 34.19
N ARG A 336 -3.18 -5.16 32.95
CA ARG A 336 -2.13 -6.16 32.66
C ARG A 336 -0.75 -5.68 33.13
N LEU A 337 -0.47 -4.39 32.99
CA LEU A 337 0.76 -3.77 33.48
C LEU A 337 0.84 -3.74 35.02
N ARG A 338 -0.31 -3.60 35.71
CA ARG A 338 -0.41 -3.78 37.18
C ARG A 338 -0.30 -5.23 37.66
N GLY A 339 -0.21 -6.19 36.74
CA GLY A 339 -0.14 -7.62 37.06
C GLY A 339 -1.49 -8.34 37.06
N GLY A 340 -2.57 -7.67 36.64
CA GLY A 340 -3.88 -8.27 36.48
C GLY A 340 -3.89 -9.37 35.40
N THR A 341 -4.83 -10.30 35.52
CA THR A 341 -4.99 -11.44 34.60
C THR A 341 -5.55 -11.03 33.23
N GLY A 342 -6.08 -9.81 33.09
CA GLY A 342 -6.79 -9.35 31.89
C GLY A 342 -8.27 -9.75 31.91
N THR A 343 -8.94 -9.61 30.76
CA THR A 343 -10.34 -10.01 30.58
C THR A 343 -10.51 -11.51 30.86
N VAL A 344 -11.44 -11.84 31.74
CA VAL A 344 -11.70 -13.23 32.20
C VAL A 344 -12.80 -13.89 31.36
N ALA A 345 -13.88 -13.17 31.08
CA ALA A 345 -14.96 -13.69 30.25
C ALA A 345 -14.46 -13.92 28.81
N ALA A 346 -14.88 -15.03 28.21
CA ALA A 346 -14.57 -15.33 26.82
C ALA A 346 -15.30 -14.34 25.89
N TRP A 347 -14.66 -14.02 24.77
CA TRP A 347 -15.33 -13.29 23.70
C TRP A 347 -16.49 -14.13 23.11
N PRO A 348 -17.57 -13.50 22.63
CA PRO A 348 -18.70 -14.22 22.03
C PRO A 348 -18.39 -14.64 20.58
N THR A 349 -17.23 -15.27 20.38
CA THR A 349 -16.75 -15.81 19.11
C THR A 349 -15.94 -17.08 19.38
N ASP A 350 -16.01 -18.02 18.45
CA ASP A 350 -15.15 -19.20 18.42
C ASP A 350 -13.77 -18.92 17.79
N ASP A 351 -13.56 -17.70 17.26
CA ASP A 351 -12.33 -17.27 16.57
C ASP A 351 -11.79 -15.94 17.11
N PRO A 352 -11.42 -15.85 18.40
CA PRO A 352 -10.84 -14.63 18.94
C PRO A 352 -9.54 -14.24 18.22
N GLY A 353 -9.20 -12.95 18.28
CA GLY A 353 -7.99 -12.42 17.66
C GLY A 353 -6.72 -12.95 18.33
N ILE A 354 -5.61 -12.93 17.59
CA ILE A 354 -4.30 -13.41 18.06
C ILE A 354 -3.27 -12.29 18.19
N GLY A 355 -2.42 -12.38 19.22
CA GLY A 355 -1.39 -11.40 19.52
C GLY A 355 -0.19 -11.43 18.57
N ARG A 356 0.78 -10.51 18.73
CA ARG A 356 1.98 -10.45 17.87
C ARG A 356 2.80 -11.75 17.87
N ARG A 357 3.00 -12.37 19.03
CA ARG A 357 3.73 -13.65 19.15
C ARG A 357 3.01 -14.78 18.42
N GLU A 358 1.70 -14.88 18.61
CA GLU A 358 0.85 -15.89 17.98
C GLU A 358 0.74 -15.67 16.46
N ARG A 359 0.75 -14.42 15.98
CA ARG A 359 0.84 -14.13 14.54
C ARG A 359 2.15 -14.64 13.95
N ARG A 360 3.29 -14.46 14.63
CA ARG A 360 4.58 -15.04 14.19
C ARG A 360 4.56 -16.55 14.22
N GLU A 361 3.93 -17.15 15.22
CA GLU A 361 3.76 -18.59 15.28
C GLU A 361 2.90 -19.10 14.13
N LEU A 362 1.75 -18.45 13.86
CA LEU A 362 0.90 -18.77 12.71
C LEU A 362 1.70 -18.68 11.40
N GLN A 363 2.46 -17.60 11.21
CA GLN A 363 3.35 -17.45 10.05
C GLN A 363 4.41 -18.57 10.00
N THR A 364 5.00 -18.95 11.13
CA THR A 364 5.96 -20.06 11.21
C THR A 364 5.31 -21.40 10.82
N LEU A 365 4.08 -21.64 11.27
CA LEU A 365 3.30 -22.83 10.94
C LEU A 365 2.88 -22.87 9.46
N LEU A 366 2.64 -21.71 8.85
CA LEU A 366 2.38 -21.58 7.42
C LEU A 366 3.67 -21.82 6.61
N LEU A 367 4.79 -21.23 7.01
CA LEU A 367 6.10 -21.47 6.39
C LEU A 367 6.49 -22.95 6.46
N ALA A 368 6.29 -23.60 7.61
CA ALA A 368 6.54 -25.03 7.80
C ALA A 368 5.64 -25.92 6.92
N ARG A 369 4.56 -25.37 6.35
CA ARG A 369 3.66 -26.04 5.40
C ARG A 369 3.93 -25.66 3.94
N GLY A 370 5.02 -24.94 3.69
CA GLY A 370 5.45 -24.57 2.34
C GLY A 370 4.78 -23.33 1.77
N HIS A 371 4.08 -22.54 2.60
CA HIS A 371 3.52 -21.26 2.15
C HIS A 371 4.61 -20.20 2.10
N ASP A 372 4.86 -19.62 0.92
CA ASP A 372 5.77 -18.48 0.77
C ASP A 372 5.09 -17.18 1.17
N ILE A 373 5.30 -16.81 2.44
CA ILE A 373 4.73 -15.61 3.05
C ILE A 373 5.81 -14.58 3.45
N GLY A 374 7.06 -14.79 3.05
CA GLY A 374 8.21 -14.03 3.53
C GLY A 374 8.59 -14.38 4.98
N ALA A 375 9.08 -13.41 5.74
CA ALA A 375 9.49 -13.61 7.13
C ALA A 375 8.30 -13.68 8.10
N ALA A 376 8.43 -14.47 9.17
CA ALA A 376 7.49 -14.48 10.28
C ALA A 376 7.67 -13.24 11.19
N ASP A 377 7.27 -12.07 10.69
CA ASP A 377 7.43 -10.75 11.33
C ASP A 377 6.29 -10.36 12.28
N GLY A 378 5.15 -11.07 12.24
CA GLY A 378 3.93 -10.83 12.99
C GLY A 378 2.96 -9.87 12.29
N MET A 379 3.31 -9.38 11.10
CA MET A 379 2.45 -8.55 10.26
C MET A 379 1.63 -9.44 9.32
N VAL A 380 0.31 -9.43 9.49
CA VAL A 380 -0.59 -10.19 8.61
C VAL A 380 -0.83 -9.36 7.34
N GLY A 381 0.07 -9.54 6.38
CA GLY A 381 0.00 -8.97 5.04
C GLY A 381 -0.76 -9.86 4.05
N THR A 382 -0.81 -9.44 2.79
CA THR A 382 -1.54 -10.15 1.73
C THR A 382 -1.08 -11.59 1.53
N ALA A 383 0.24 -11.84 1.59
CA ALA A 383 0.78 -13.20 1.45
C ALA A 383 0.35 -14.11 2.61
N THR A 384 0.44 -13.63 3.85
CA THR A 384 -0.04 -14.37 5.03
C THR A 384 -1.54 -14.65 4.93
N ARG A 385 -2.36 -13.67 4.54
CA ARG A 385 -3.81 -13.86 4.35
C ARG A 385 -4.10 -14.95 3.30
N ARG A 386 -3.41 -14.91 2.17
CA ARG A 386 -3.55 -15.93 1.12
C ARG A 386 -3.18 -17.34 1.62
N ALA A 387 -2.07 -17.46 2.34
CA ALA A 387 -1.65 -18.73 2.93
C ALA A 387 -2.70 -19.28 3.92
N ILE A 388 -3.28 -18.39 4.73
CA ILE A 388 -4.41 -18.73 5.60
C ILE A 388 -5.60 -19.22 4.78
N GLN A 389 -5.99 -18.54 3.70
CA GLN A 389 -7.10 -18.97 2.84
C GLN A 389 -6.86 -20.38 2.28
N ILE A 390 -5.65 -20.67 1.81
CA ILE A 390 -5.29 -22.00 1.31
C ILE A 390 -5.42 -23.05 2.41
N GLU A 391 -4.95 -22.78 3.62
CA GLU A 391 -5.11 -23.70 4.75
C GLU A 391 -6.57 -23.86 5.19
N GLN A 392 -7.36 -22.79 5.19
CA GLN A 392 -8.80 -22.84 5.49
C GLN A 392 -9.53 -23.74 4.48
N GLN A 393 -9.22 -23.59 3.19
CA GLN A 393 -9.75 -24.47 2.13
C GLN A 393 -9.30 -25.91 2.31
N ARG A 394 -8.02 -26.14 2.60
CA ARG A 394 -7.45 -27.48 2.86
C ARG A 394 -8.11 -28.16 4.07
N LEU A 395 -8.47 -27.38 5.09
CA LEU A 395 -9.17 -27.84 6.29
C LEU A 395 -10.69 -28.03 6.05
N GLY A 396 -11.19 -27.78 4.83
CA GLY A 396 -12.59 -27.95 4.47
C GLY A 396 -13.52 -26.90 5.09
N TRP A 397 -13.00 -25.72 5.42
CA TRP A 397 -13.82 -24.65 5.99
C TRP A 397 -14.71 -24.03 4.93
N THR A 398 -15.96 -23.76 5.29
CA THR A 398 -16.95 -23.13 4.40
C THR A 398 -16.59 -21.69 4.03
N SER A 399 -15.83 -21.00 4.88
CA SER A 399 -15.30 -19.65 4.64
C SER A 399 -13.77 -19.69 4.55
N SER A 400 -13.23 -19.12 3.48
CA SER A 400 -11.79 -18.89 3.29
C SER A 400 -11.49 -17.38 3.21
N ASP A 401 -11.70 -16.69 4.33
CA ASP A 401 -11.58 -15.24 4.46
C ASP A 401 -10.14 -14.73 4.67
N GLY A 402 -9.18 -15.64 4.93
CA GLY A 402 -7.80 -15.29 5.17
C GLY A 402 -7.55 -14.64 6.54
N ARG A 403 -8.53 -14.66 7.44
CA ARG A 403 -8.42 -14.03 8.75
C ARG A 403 -7.47 -14.81 9.66
N ALA A 404 -6.50 -14.08 10.23
CA ALA A 404 -5.58 -14.62 11.22
C ALA A 404 -6.22 -14.60 12.61
N GLY A 405 -6.88 -15.70 12.98
CA GLY A 405 -7.55 -15.89 14.27
C GLY A 405 -7.12 -17.18 15.00
N GLN A 406 -7.64 -17.36 16.21
CA GLN A 406 -7.32 -18.51 17.06
C GLN A 406 -7.71 -19.85 16.43
N ARG A 407 -8.79 -19.91 15.63
CA ARG A 407 -9.22 -21.15 14.97
C ARG A 407 -8.15 -21.67 14.04
N ILE A 408 -7.60 -20.81 13.17
CA ILE A 408 -6.63 -21.26 12.18
C ILE A 408 -5.31 -21.61 12.86
N LEU A 409 -4.88 -20.79 13.82
CA LEU A 409 -3.69 -21.08 14.62
C LEU A 409 -3.80 -22.44 15.32
N THR A 410 -4.93 -22.70 16.00
CA THR A 410 -5.17 -23.97 16.70
C THR A 410 -5.24 -25.14 15.74
N ALA A 411 -5.92 -24.98 14.60
CA ALA A 411 -5.99 -26.03 13.58
C ALA A 411 -4.59 -26.38 13.03
N LEU A 412 -3.72 -25.39 12.83
CA LEU A 412 -2.36 -25.60 12.34
C LEU A 412 -1.39 -26.08 13.44
N ARG A 413 -1.66 -25.84 14.72
CA ARG A 413 -0.92 -26.48 15.82
C ARG A 413 -1.21 -27.98 15.89
N SER A 414 -2.47 -28.36 15.74
CA SER A 414 -2.92 -29.76 15.89
C SER A 414 -2.75 -30.60 14.63
N ALA A 415 -2.73 -29.98 13.45
CA ALA A 415 -2.45 -30.70 12.21
C ALA A 415 -0.97 -31.11 12.17
N PRO A 416 -0.64 -32.38 11.86
CA PRO A 416 0.75 -32.76 11.59
C PRO A 416 1.33 -31.82 10.54
N PRO A 417 2.60 -31.38 10.65
CA PRO A 417 3.28 -30.82 9.48
C PRO A 417 3.12 -31.85 8.37
N LEU A 418 2.75 -31.39 7.17
CA LEU A 418 2.58 -32.28 6.02
C LEU A 418 3.84 -33.16 5.95
N ARG A 419 3.66 -34.49 6.05
CA ARG A 419 4.78 -35.41 5.81
C ARG A 419 5.36 -34.98 4.49
N THR A 420 6.60 -34.54 4.52
CA THR A 420 7.33 -34.11 3.34
C THR A 420 7.25 -35.25 2.34
N SER A 421 6.31 -35.20 1.40
CA SER A 421 6.56 -35.77 0.09
C SER A 421 7.85 -35.12 -0.31
N SER A 422 8.91 -35.91 -0.40
CA SER A 422 10.23 -35.51 -0.87
C SER A 422 10.21 -35.15 -2.36
N THR A 423 9.17 -34.44 -2.79
CA THR A 423 9.28 -33.44 -3.83
C THR A 423 10.00 -32.28 -3.14
N PRO A 424 11.25 -31.95 -3.52
CA PRO A 424 11.89 -30.75 -3.02
C PRO A 424 10.92 -29.60 -3.22
N MET A 425 10.75 -28.73 -2.21
CA MET A 425 10.07 -27.47 -2.45
C MET A 425 10.68 -26.82 -3.69
N PRO A 426 9.91 -26.08 -4.50
CA PRO A 426 10.49 -24.96 -5.20
C PRO A 426 11.31 -24.17 -4.18
N ALA A 427 12.63 -24.08 -4.37
CA ALA A 427 13.46 -23.15 -3.63
C ALA A 427 12.79 -21.76 -3.62
N SER A 428 12.83 -21.07 -2.49
CA SER A 428 12.40 -19.67 -2.32
C SER A 428 12.52 -18.83 -3.60
N THR A 429 11.44 -18.16 -4.03
CA THR A 429 11.52 -17.15 -5.11
C THR A 429 12.09 -15.82 -4.63
N VAL A 430 12.50 -15.75 -3.36
CA VAL A 430 13.19 -14.59 -2.79
C VAL A 430 14.65 -14.60 -3.22
N PHE A 431 15.06 -13.55 -3.92
CA PHE A 431 16.42 -13.30 -4.39
C PHE A 431 17.01 -12.10 -3.67
N THR A 432 18.21 -12.22 -3.11
CA THR A 432 18.98 -11.05 -2.70
C THR A 432 19.64 -10.39 -3.91
N LEU A 433 19.89 -9.08 -3.84
CA LEU A 433 20.70 -8.43 -4.87
C LEU A 433 22.11 -9.06 -4.90
N PRO A 434 22.62 -9.48 -6.08
CA PRO A 434 23.99 -9.97 -6.21
C PRO A 434 25.00 -8.92 -5.68
N PRO A 435 26.08 -9.33 -4.99
CA PRO A 435 27.05 -8.39 -4.40
C PRO A 435 27.63 -7.40 -5.41
N ASN A 436 27.84 -7.84 -6.66
CA ASN A 436 28.37 -7.01 -7.74
C ASN A 436 27.31 -6.16 -8.48
N HIS A 437 26.02 -6.30 -8.16
CA HIS A 437 24.94 -5.60 -8.85
C HIS A 437 25.09 -4.07 -8.77
N ALA A 438 25.39 -3.52 -7.58
CA ALA A 438 25.50 -2.08 -7.39
C ALA A 438 26.57 -1.45 -8.31
N ARG A 439 27.73 -2.10 -8.44
CA ARG A 439 28.81 -1.70 -9.35
C ARG A 439 28.36 -1.77 -10.82
N LEU A 440 27.66 -2.84 -11.20
CA LEU A 440 27.19 -3.03 -12.58
C LEU A 440 26.09 -2.03 -12.97
N ALA A 441 25.19 -1.69 -12.05
CA ALA A 441 24.10 -0.73 -12.26
C ALA A 441 24.61 0.72 -12.39
N GLN A 442 25.76 1.05 -11.79
CA GLN A 442 26.41 2.36 -11.91
C GLN A 442 27.07 2.60 -13.28
N SER A 443 27.23 1.56 -14.10
CA SER A 443 27.77 1.65 -15.47
C SER A 443 26.71 1.22 -16.50
N PRO A 444 25.62 1.99 -16.68
CA PRO A 444 24.50 1.61 -17.54
C PRO A 444 24.85 1.65 -19.04
N ALA A 445 25.95 2.31 -19.42
CA ALA A 445 26.55 2.20 -20.74
C ALA A 445 27.50 1.00 -20.73
N GLY A 446 27.11 -0.11 -21.35
CA GLY A 446 27.94 -1.32 -21.41
C GLY A 446 29.29 -1.07 -22.09
N PRO A 447 30.27 -1.96 -21.90
CA PRO A 447 31.52 -1.89 -22.67
C PRO A 447 31.20 -1.93 -24.16
N ALA A 448 31.84 -1.06 -24.94
CA ALA A 448 31.75 -1.02 -26.39
C ALA A 448 32.43 -2.26 -26.99
N ALA A 449 31.81 -3.44 -26.82
CA ALA A 449 32.20 -4.62 -27.56
C ALA A 449 31.98 -4.33 -29.05
N ALA A 450 32.99 -4.58 -29.88
CA ALA A 450 32.87 -4.41 -31.32
C ALA A 450 31.69 -5.26 -31.81
N LEU A 451 30.69 -4.61 -32.41
CA LEU A 451 29.55 -5.32 -32.97
C LEU A 451 30.02 -6.33 -34.00
N PRO A 452 29.41 -7.53 -34.05
CA PRO A 452 29.54 -8.40 -35.22
C PRO A 452 29.14 -7.61 -36.46
N LYS A 453 30.02 -7.53 -37.47
CA LYS A 453 29.70 -6.88 -38.75
C LYS A 453 28.70 -7.74 -39.51
N VAL A 454 27.41 -7.46 -39.32
CA VAL A 454 26.29 -8.11 -39.99
C VAL A 454 25.47 -7.04 -40.70
N ASP A 455 25.18 -7.25 -41.98
CA ASP A 455 24.39 -6.30 -42.76
C ASP A 455 23.00 -6.09 -42.13
N GLY A 456 22.53 -4.84 -42.10
CA GLY A 456 21.30 -4.40 -41.44
C GLY A 456 21.29 -4.47 -39.91
N LEU A 457 22.45 -4.56 -39.25
CA LEU A 457 22.60 -4.38 -37.81
C LEU A 457 23.53 -3.19 -37.54
N THR A 458 23.06 -2.20 -36.78
CA THR A 458 23.86 -1.02 -36.40
C THR A 458 23.71 -0.72 -34.90
N LEU A 459 24.68 0.02 -34.34
CA LEU A 459 24.52 0.66 -33.03
C LEU A 459 24.07 2.09 -33.26
N GLY A 460 22.94 2.46 -32.66
CA GLY A 460 22.40 3.81 -32.71
C GLY A 460 21.79 4.21 -31.38
N SER A 461 20.81 5.10 -31.42
CA SER A 461 20.02 5.49 -30.24
C SER A 461 18.54 5.62 -30.57
N VAL A 462 17.68 5.26 -29.62
CA VAL A 462 16.22 5.50 -29.67
C VAL A 462 15.84 6.32 -28.44
N GLN A 463 15.27 7.51 -28.64
CA GLN A 463 14.97 8.47 -27.56
C GLN A 463 16.13 8.72 -26.60
N GLY A 464 17.37 8.76 -27.12
CA GLY A 464 18.59 8.96 -26.32
C GLY A 464 19.13 7.69 -25.64
N PHE A 465 18.43 6.56 -25.73
CA PHE A 465 18.95 5.28 -25.23
C PHE A 465 19.80 4.58 -26.30
N PRO A 466 21.06 4.20 -26.00
CA PRO A 466 21.86 3.37 -26.90
C PRO A 466 21.14 2.06 -27.21
N ALA A 467 21.04 1.72 -28.50
CA ALA A 467 20.27 0.57 -28.95
C ALA A 467 20.89 -0.09 -30.19
N TRP A 468 20.83 -1.42 -30.23
CA TRP A 468 21.04 -2.18 -31.45
C TRP A 468 19.81 -2.01 -32.35
N GLN A 469 20.03 -1.44 -33.53
CA GLN A 469 19.01 -1.22 -34.54
C GLN A 469 19.13 -2.30 -35.61
N VAL A 470 18.01 -2.91 -35.93
CA VAL A 470 17.91 -4.00 -36.89
C VAL A 470 17.01 -3.55 -38.04
N ASP A 471 17.49 -3.72 -39.26
CA ASP A 471 16.70 -3.58 -40.49
C ASP A 471 16.74 -4.89 -41.29
N THR A 472 15.54 -5.35 -41.66
CA THR A 472 15.33 -6.55 -42.46
C THR A 472 14.37 -6.22 -43.60
N PRO A 473 14.26 -7.09 -44.63
CA PRO A 473 13.23 -6.94 -45.65
C PRO A 473 11.80 -6.89 -45.08
N PHE A 474 11.59 -7.43 -43.86
CA PHE A 474 10.26 -7.61 -43.27
C PHE A 474 9.92 -6.64 -42.15
N ALA A 475 10.91 -6.06 -41.46
CA ALA A 475 10.69 -5.22 -40.29
C ALA A 475 11.95 -4.44 -39.89
N THR A 476 11.75 -3.36 -39.14
CA THR A 476 12.79 -2.72 -38.33
C THR A 476 12.53 -2.95 -36.84
N ALA A 477 13.58 -3.10 -36.03
CA ALA A 477 13.47 -3.24 -34.58
C ALA A 477 14.60 -2.51 -33.85
N ALA A 478 14.40 -2.20 -32.58
CA ALA A 478 15.43 -1.63 -31.73
C ALA A 478 15.47 -2.31 -30.36
N ILE A 479 16.66 -2.71 -29.92
CA ILE A 479 16.90 -3.36 -28.63
C ILE A 479 17.86 -2.48 -27.83
N ALA A 480 17.43 -1.96 -26.69
CA ALA A 480 18.25 -1.16 -25.81
C ALA A 480 19.44 -1.96 -25.28
N VAL A 481 20.61 -1.34 -25.25
CA VAL A 481 21.78 -1.88 -24.53
C VAL A 481 21.44 -1.99 -23.04
N PHE A 482 20.76 -0.99 -22.49
CA PHE A 482 20.29 -1.01 -21.11
C PHE A 482 19.06 -1.94 -20.97
N GLY A 483 19.16 -2.90 -20.06
CA GLY A 483 18.14 -3.89 -19.75
C GLY A 483 17.92 -4.96 -20.81
N GLY A 484 18.64 -4.92 -21.94
CA GLY A 484 18.40 -5.81 -23.08
C GLY A 484 16.98 -5.66 -23.63
N GLN A 485 16.37 -4.50 -23.44
CA GLN A 485 14.93 -4.32 -23.61
C GLN A 485 14.60 -4.07 -25.08
N LEU A 486 13.68 -4.85 -25.65
CA LEU A 486 13.13 -4.55 -26.97
C LEU A 486 12.30 -3.27 -26.86
N LEU A 487 12.71 -2.20 -27.54
CA LEU A 487 12.04 -0.89 -27.51
C LEU A 487 10.98 -0.73 -28.60
N SER A 488 11.24 -1.32 -29.78
CA SER A 488 10.45 -1.08 -31.00
C SER A 488 10.47 -2.32 -31.90
N TYR A 489 9.34 -2.58 -32.56
CA TYR A 489 9.23 -3.54 -33.66
C TYR A 489 8.17 -3.07 -34.67
N ILE A 490 8.63 -2.73 -35.86
CA ILE A 490 7.83 -2.14 -36.94
C ILE A 490 7.90 -3.06 -38.15
N PRO A 491 6.86 -3.88 -38.43
CA PRO A 491 6.71 -4.58 -39.69
C PRO A 491 6.78 -3.60 -40.87
N LYS A 492 7.39 -4.01 -41.99
CA LYS A 492 7.60 -3.15 -43.16
C LYS A 492 6.25 -2.61 -43.67
N GLY A 493 6.17 -1.29 -43.85
CA GLY A 493 4.94 -0.60 -44.26
C GLY A 493 3.88 -0.47 -43.16
N GLY A 494 4.17 -0.90 -41.93
CA GLY A 494 3.28 -0.82 -40.78
C GLY A 494 3.63 0.30 -39.79
N GLN A 495 3.01 0.23 -38.62
CA GLN A 495 3.30 1.07 -37.46
C GLN A 495 3.93 0.21 -36.36
N ASP A 496 4.62 0.85 -35.43
CA ASP A 496 5.19 0.16 -34.27
C ASP A 496 4.13 -0.63 -33.50
N LEU A 497 4.48 -1.86 -33.14
CA LEU A 497 3.65 -2.70 -32.28
C LEU A 497 3.83 -2.32 -30.81
N LEU A 498 4.97 -1.73 -30.44
CA LEU A 498 5.31 -1.42 -29.07
C LEU A 498 5.14 0.08 -28.79
N TRP A 499 4.69 0.37 -27.58
CA TRP A 499 4.62 1.73 -27.06
C TRP A 499 5.85 1.99 -26.20
N LEU A 500 6.56 3.08 -26.49
CA LEU A 500 7.64 3.60 -25.66
C LEU A 500 7.19 4.92 -25.05
N SER A 501 7.42 5.12 -23.75
CA SER A 501 7.04 6.37 -23.10
C SER A 501 7.75 7.55 -23.75
N PRO A 502 7.04 8.60 -24.20
CA PRO A 502 7.65 9.80 -24.77
C PRO A 502 8.40 10.64 -23.72
N SER A 503 8.18 10.37 -22.44
CA SER A 503 8.85 11.00 -21.30
C SER A 503 9.60 9.96 -20.46
N ALA A 504 10.14 8.93 -21.12
CA ALA A 504 10.98 7.93 -20.47
C ALA A 504 12.14 8.60 -19.71
N GLN A 505 12.37 8.15 -18.48
CA GLN A 505 13.40 8.73 -17.62
C GLN A 505 14.80 8.34 -18.08
N ALA A 506 15.77 9.20 -17.77
CA ALA A 506 17.18 8.90 -18.02
C ALA A 506 17.66 7.67 -17.23
N LEU A 507 18.68 7.01 -17.76
CA LEU A 507 19.38 5.92 -17.07
C LEU A 507 19.97 6.42 -15.75
N PRO A 508 20.00 5.60 -14.68
CA PRO A 508 19.74 4.16 -14.64
C PRO A 508 18.29 3.77 -14.32
N THR A 509 17.31 4.67 -14.45
CA THR A 509 15.90 4.30 -14.25
C THR A 509 15.47 3.28 -15.32
N PRO A 510 14.73 2.20 -14.97
CA PRO A 510 14.18 1.26 -15.95
C PRO A 510 13.38 1.97 -17.04
N ILE A 511 13.65 1.65 -18.30
CA ILE A 511 12.97 2.24 -19.45
C ILE A 511 11.50 1.79 -19.47
N ARG A 512 10.56 2.74 -19.52
CA ARG A 512 9.13 2.42 -19.55
C ARG A 512 8.60 2.32 -20.98
N GLY A 513 7.99 1.18 -21.29
CA GLY A 513 7.53 0.85 -22.64
C GLY A 513 8.31 -0.31 -23.26
N GLY A 514 8.06 -0.65 -24.52
CA GLY A 514 8.71 -1.77 -25.19
C GLY A 514 8.34 -3.12 -24.58
N SER A 515 9.32 -4.02 -24.41
CA SER A 515 9.20 -5.29 -23.70
C SER A 515 10.36 -5.45 -22.70
N PRO A 516 10.25 -4.86 -21.48
CA PRO A 516 11.22 -5.05 -20.41
C PRO A 516 11.35 -6.51 -19.98
N VAL A 517 12.59 -6.94 -19.73
CA VAL A 517 12.91 -8.27 -19.23
C VAL A 517 12.83 -8.29 -17.70
N CYS A 518 11.78 -8.88 -17.15
CA CYS A 518 11.57 -8.97 -15.70
C CYS A 518 12.08 -10.31 -15.19
N TRP A 519 13.23 -10.32 -14.52
CA TRP A 519 13.92 -11.55 -14.09
C TRP A 519 14.93 -11.26 -12.95
N PRO A 520 15.13 -12.16 -11.98
CA PRO A 520 14.55 -13.51 -11.83
C PRO A 520 13.22 -13.51 -11.06
N TYR A 521 12.51 -12.39 -11.02
CA TYR A 521 11.16 -12.34 -10.47
C TYR A 521 10.35 -11.22 -11.11
N PHE A 522 9.02 -11.36 -11.08
CA PHE A 522 8.06 -10.37 -11.56
C PHE A 522 7.06 -9.99 -10.45
N GLY A 523 6.92 -8.69 -10.17
CA GLY A 523 5.92 -8.19 -9.21
C GLY A 523 6.28 -8.40 -7.74
N ARG A 524 7.56 -8.31 -7.38
CA ARG A 524 8.21 -8.64 -6.09
C ARG A 524 8.02 -10.07 -5.61
N GLN A 525 6.85 -10.67 -5.69
CA GLN A 525 6.62 -12.09 -5.37
C GLN A 525 7.32 -12.57 -4.07
N GLY A 526 6.93 -11.98 -2.94
CA GLY A 526 7.52 -12.31 -1.62
C GLY A 526 8.77 -11.52 -1.26
N GLN A 527 9.38 -10.83 -2.22
CA GLN A 527 10.53 -9.95 -1.99
C GLN A 527 10.20 -8.71 -1.13
N GLY A 528 11.16 -8.28 -0.31
CA GLY A 528 11.12 -7.03 0.44
C GLY A 528 11.22 -5.77 -0.44
N SER A 529 11.17 -4.59 0.19
CA SER A 529 11.31 -3.31 -0.50
C SER A 529 12.75 -2.92 -0.84
N ASP A 530 13.72 -3.68 -0.35
CA ASP A 530 15.17 -3.56 -0.57
C ASP A 530 15.60 -3.95 -1.99
N VAL A 531 14.71 -4.58 -2.76
CA VAL A 531 14.95 -4.95 -4.15
C VAL A 531 13.95 -4.29 -5.13
N PRO A 532 14.32 -4.14 -6.43
CA PRO A 532 13.42 -3.60 -7.44
C PRO A 532 12.18 -4.49 -7.63
N SER A 533 11.05 -3.93 -8.08
CA SER A 533 9.80 -4.71 -8.15
C SER A 533 9.69 -5.75 -9.27
N HIS A 534 10.53 -5.70 -10.31
CA HIS A 534 10.42 -6.59 -11.48
C HIS A 534 11.79 -7.17 -11.87
N GLY A 535 12.50 -7.69 -10.88
CA GLY A 535 13.85 -8.17 -11.07
C GLY A 535 14.86 -7.03 -11.30
N PHE A 536 16.10 -7.43 -11.46
CA PHE A 536 17.25 -6.51 -11.50
C PHE A 536 18.01 -6.54 -12.83
N VAL A 537 17.73 -7.48 -13.75
CA VAL A 537 18.46 -7.50 -15.04
C VAL A 537 18.07 -6.38 -16.00
N ARG A 538 16.86 -5.82 -15.85
CA ARG A 538 16.40 -4.67 -16.63
C ARG A 538 17.09 -3.35 -16.28
N THR A 539 17.93 -3.35 -15.24
CA THR A 539 18.72 -2.18 -14.81
C THR A 539 20.21 -2.34 -15.10
N LEU A 540 20.60 -3.30 -15.93
CA LEU A 540 21.99 -3.61 -16.26
C LEU A 540 22.25 -3.40 -17.75
N ALA A 541 23.49 -3.10 -18.13
CA ALA A 541 23.89 -3.06 -19.53
C ALA A 541 24.10 -4.47 -20.08
N TRP A 542 23.36 -4.85 -21.12
CA TRP A 542 23.48 -6.15 -21.78
C TRP A 542 24.54 -6.12 -22.88
N THR A 543 25.02 -7.30 -23.26
CA THR A 543 25.96 -7.49 -24.37
C THR A 543 25.31 -8.29 -25.48
N LEU A 544 25.52 -7.87 -26.73
CA LEU A 544 25.21 -8.66 -27.91
C LEU A 544 26.33 -9.69 -28.10
N THR A 545 26.00 -10.97 -27.96
CA THR A 545 26.95 -12.09 -27.99
C THR A 545 27.04 -12.75 -29.36
N GLU A 546 25.95 -12.77 -30.11
CA GLU A 546 25.88 -13.34 -31.45
C GLU A 546 24.89 -12.53 -32.29
N ALA A 547 25.21 -12.35 -33.57
CA ALA A 547 24.27 -11.86 -34.56
C ALA A 547 24.49 -12.61 -35.87
N ARG A 548 23.42 -13.04 -36.52
CA ARG A 548 23.47 -13.64 -37.86
C ARG A 548 22.23 -13.32 -38.66
N ARG A 549 22.40 -13.25 -39.97
CA ARG A 549 21.32 -13.07 -40.94
C ARG A 549 21.02 -14.42 -41.59
N GLU A 550 19.74 -14.75 -41.69
CA GLU A 550 19.28 -15.93 -42.42
C GLU A 550 19.12 -15.64 -43.91
N ALA A 551 18.95 -16.70 -44.71
CA ALA A 551 18.85 -16.60 -46.17
C ALA A 551 17.69 -15.69 -46.65
N ASP A 552 16.59 -15.60 -45.91
CA ASP A 552 15.45 -14.74 -46.25
C ASP A 552 15.60 -13.29 -45.74
N GLY A 553 16.72 -12.97 -45.10
CA GLY A 553 17.00 -11.67 -44.51
C GLY A 553 16.48 -11.48 -43.08
N THR A 554 15.88 -12.49 -42.45
CA THR A 554 15.56 -12.48 -41.01
C THR A 554 16.84 -12.31 -40.18
N MET A 555 16.78 -11.50 -39.13
CA MET A 555 17.91 -11.28 -38.21
C MET A 555 17.73 -12.13 -36.96
N LEU A 556 18.80 -12.81 -36.55
CA LEU A 556 18.89 -13.57 -35.30
C LEU A 556 19.93 -12.93 -34.39
N LEU A 557 19.54 -12.58 -33.17
CA LEU A 557 20.41 -11.99 -32.16
C LEU A 557 20.41 -12.83 -30.87
N SER A 558 21.56 -12.97 -30.23
CA SER A 558 21.71 -13.53 -28.89
C SER A 558 22.34 -12.50 -27.95
N LEU A 559 21.69 -12.22 -26.82
CA LEU A 559 22.12 -11.22 -25.84
C LEU A 559 22.18 -11.80 -24.44
N ALA A 560 23.07 -11.26 -23.60
CA ALA A 560 23.17 -11.66 -22.20
C ALA A 560 23.42 -10.44 -21.29
N PRO A 561 22.86 -10.42 -20.06
CA PRO A 561 23.29 -9.51 -19.02
C PRO A 561 24.72 -9.88 -18.55
N PRO A 562 25.40 -8.98 -17.81
CA PRO A 562 26.65 -9.33 -17.15
C PRO A 562 26.45 -10.48 -16.16
N ALA A 563 27.50 -11.25 -15.90
CA ALA A 563 27.46 -12.32 -14.92
C ALA A 563 27.20 -11.76 -13.51
N LEU A 564 26.20 -12.32 -12.83
CA LEU A 564 25.79 -11.90 -11.49
C LEU A 564 26.35 -12.88 -10.45
N GLU A 565 27.14 -12.35 -9.52
CA GLU A 565 27.84 -13.15 -8.53
C GLU A 565 26.86 -13.87 -7.60
N SER A 566 27.16 -15.14 -7.31
CA SER A 566 26.40 -15.97 -6.37
C SER A 566 24.94 -16.26 -6.72
N LEU A 567 24.46 -15.84 -7.90
CA LEU A 567 23.06 -16.06 -8.29
C LEU A 567 22.76 -17.53 -8.66
N GLY A 568 23.77 -18.28 -9.13
CA GLY A 568 23.59 -19.67 -9.58
C GLY A 568 22.69 -19.83 -10.81
N LEU A 569 22.32 -18.74 -11.48
CA LEU A 569 21.52 -18.74 -12.70
C LEU A 569 22.23 -17.97 -13.80
N ARG A 570 22.05 -18.43 -15.04
CA ARG A 570 22.47 -17.75 -16.26
C ARG A 570 21.25 -17.42 -17.10
N LEU A 571 21.17 -16.17 -17.58
CA LEU A 571 20.14 -15.71 -18.49
C LEU A 571 20.74 -15.43 -19.86
N THR A 572 20.05 -15.84 -20.92
CA THR A 572 20.33 -15.44 -22.30
C THR A 572 19.01 -15.12 -22.98
N MET A 573 18.99 -14.08 -23.80
CA MET A 573 17.86 -13.73 -24.64
C MET A 573 18.19 -13.97 -26.10
N GLN A 574 17.29 -14.60 -26.84
CA GLN A 574 17.38 -14.76 -28.29
C GLN A 574 16.23 -14.02 -28.95
N LEU A 575 16.52 -13.26 -30.01
CA LEU A 575 15.49 -12.62 -30.84
C LEU A 575 15.61 -13.09 -32.29
N ARG A 576 14.47 -13.35 -32.90
CA ARG A 576 14.31 -13.59 -34.33
C ARG A 576 13.37 -12.53 -34.90
N ILE A 577 13.93 -11.63 -35.71
CA ILE A 577 13.27 -10.43 -36.21
C ILE A 577 13.10 -10.62 -37.72
N GLY A 578 11.88 -10.94 -38.14
CA GLY A 578 11.53 -11.17 -39.55
C GLY A 578 10.07 -10.80 -39.81
N ARG A 579 9.32 -11.67 -40.51
CA ARG A 579 7.86 -11.48 -40.69
C ARG A 579 7.08 -11.52 -39.37
N THR A 580 7.61 -12.27 -38.41
CA THR A 580 7.19 -12.33 -37.02
C THR A 580 8.36 -11.89 -36.15
N LEU A 581 8.05 -11.40 -34.96
CA LEU A 581 9.04 -11.20 -33.91
C LEU A 581 8.93 -12.33 -32.91
N GLU A 582 10.00 -13.10 -32.77
CA GLU A 582 10.10 -14.11 -31.70
C GLU A 582 11.17 -13.68 -30.70
N GLN A 583 10.86 -13.78 -29.41
CA GLN A 583 11.74 -13.44 -28.30
C GLN A 583 11.72 -14.58 -27.30
N ARG A 584 12.91 -15.11 -26.98
CA ARG A 584 13.10 -16.24 -26.06
C ARG A 584 14.01 -15.82 -24.91
N LEU A 585 13.55 -15.98 -23.69
CA LEU A 585 14.36 -15.90 -22.47
C LEU A 585 14.72 -17.31 -22.02
N VAL A 586 16.00 -17.63 -22.10
CA VAL A 586 16.57 -18.91 -21.68
C VAL A 586 17.22 -18.73 -20.32
N THR A 587 16.63 -19.34 -19.30
CA THR A 587 17.21 -19.40 -17.96
C THR A 587 17.82 -20.78 -17.74
N GLU A 588 19.08 -20.82 -17.35
CA GLU A 588 19.80 -22.04 -17.00
C GLU A 588 20.21 -21.99 -15.53
N ASN A 589 20.00 -23.09 -14.80
CA ASN A 589 20.51 -23.24 -13.45
C ASN A 589 21.95 -23.76 -13.48
N THR A 590 22.91 -22.87 -13.26
CA THR A 590 24.34 -23.20 -13.22
C THR A 590 24.84 -23.50 -11.81
N GLY A 591 23.96 -23.45 -10.81
CA GLY A 591 24.26 -23.73 -9.40
C GLY A 591 24.16 -25.22 -9.08
N GLY A 592 24.49 -25.55 -7.82
CA GLY A 592 24.43 -26.92 -7.29
C GLY A 592 23.09 -27.29 -6.65
N GLN A 593 22.11 -26.38 -6.59
CA GLN A 593 20.82 -26.58 -5.94
C GLN A 593 19.66 -26.20 -6.87
N PRO A 594 18.47 -26.81 -6.75
CA PRO A 594 17.29 -26.33 -7.45
C PRO A 594 17.00 -24.87 -7.13
N VAL A 595 16.57 -24.10 -8.13
CA VAL A 595 16.21 -22.68 -7.99
C VAL A 595 14.82 -22.46 -8.54
N SER A 596 14.00 -21.67 -7.84
CA SER A 596 12.70 -21.26 -8.35
C SER A 596 12.60 -19.77 -8.54
N PHE A 597 11.87 -19.38 -9.56
CA PHE A 597 11.83 -18.00 -10.01
C PHE A 597 10.54 -17.71 -10.75
N THR A 598 10.25 -16.42 -10.90
CA THR A 598 9.24 -15.93 -11.86
C THR A 598 9.89 -15.02 -12.87
N GLN A 599 9.15 -14.73 -13.92
CA GLN A 599 9.65 -13.90 -14.99
C GLN A 599 8.51 -13.40 -15.85
N ALA A 600 8.77 -12.31 -16.56
CA ALA A 600 7.87 -11.81 -17.57
C ALA A 600 8.63 -11.08 -18.69
N LEU A 601 8.08 -11.17 -19.89
CA LEU A 601 8.28 -10.18 -20.94
C LEU A 601 7.16 -9.15 -20.82
N HIS A 602 7.48 -7.97 -20.28
CA HIS A 602 6.49 -6.99 -19.82
C HIS A 602 5.99 -6.09 -20.97
N ASN A 603 5.36 -6.68 -21.98
CA ASN A 603 5.08 -6.01 -23.26
C ASN A 603 4.09 -4.84 -23.12
N TYR A 604 4.49 -3.65 -23.57
CA TYR A 604 3.63 -2.48 -23.75
C TYR A 604 3.19 -2.40 -25.21
N PHE A 605 2.03 -2.94 -25.55
CA PHE A 605 1.51 -2.89 -26.92
C PHE A 605 0.91 -1.52 -27.20
N ARG A 606 1.36 -0.86 -28.26
CA ARG A 606 0.78 0.40 -28.73
C ARG A 606 -0.62 0.16 -29.29
N VAL A 607 -1.57 0.96 -28.85
CA VAL A 607 -2.96 0.94 -29.32
C VAL A 607 -3.44 2.36 -29.65
N ASP A 608 -4.53 2.48 -30.42
CA ASP A 608 -5.21 3.76 -30.66
C ASP A 608 -5.78 4.37 -29.37
N ASP A 609 -6.58 3.58 -28.65
CA ASP A 609 -7.12 3.91 -27.33
C ASP A 609 -7.37 2.61 -26.54
N ALA A 610 -6.72 2.46 -25.39
CA ALA A 610 -6.80 1.30 -24.50
C ALA A 610 -8.23 1.00 -24.02
N THR A 611 -9.13 1.98 -24.05
CA THR A 611 -10.54 1.81 -23.71
C THR A 611 -11.37 1.21 -24.85
N ARG A 612 -10.79 1.06 -26.06
CA ARG A 612 -11.47 0.60 -27.29
C ARG A 612 -10.92 -0.71 -27.86
N VAL A 613 -9.95 -1.33 -27.19
CA VAL A 613 -9.38 -2.62 -27.60
C VAL A 613 -10.05 -3.78 -26.87
N ASP A 614 -9.85 -4.98 -27.41
CA ASP A 614 -10.30 -6.26 -26.86
C ASP A 614 -9.20 -7.30 -26.99
N VAL A 615 -9.07 -8.18 -25.99
CA VAL A 615 -8.09 -9.27 -25.98
C VAL A 615 -8.80 -10.61 -25.88
N GLN A 616 -8.64 -11.41 -26.93
CA GLN A 616 -9.22 -12.74 -27.03
C GLN A 616 -8.26 -13.80 -26.47
N GLY A 617 -8.80 -14.99 -26.17
CA GLY A 617 -8.04 -16.11 -25.59
C GLY A 617 -8.03 -16.14 -24.05
N LEU A 618 -8.78 -15.23 -23.42
CA LEU A 618 -8.89 -15.11 -21.97
C LEU A 618 -10.25 -15.52 -21.40
N ASP A 619 -11.27 -15.70 -22.24
CA ASP A 619 -12.60 -16.12 -21.80
C ASP A 619 -12.56 -17.47 -21.09
N GLY A 620 -13.30 -17.58 -19.98
CA GLY A 620 -13.34 -18.78 -19.14
C GLY A 620 -12.11 -19.01 -18.26
N LEU A 621 -11.01 -18.26 -18.43
CA LEU A 621 -9.84 -18.40 -17.57
C LEU A 621 -10.06 -17.79 -16.19
N THR A 622 -9.40 -18.40 -15.20
CA THR A 622 -9.35 -17.85 -13.84
C THR A 622 -8.29 -16.76 -13.77
N TYR A 623 -8.62 -15.65 -13.14
CA TYR A 623 -7.69 -14.56 -12.88
C TYR A 623 -7.70 -14.09 -11.42
N LEU A 624 -6.56 -13.57 -10.99
CA LEU A 624 -6.36 -12.90 -9.72
C LEU A 624 -6.27 -11.39 -9.97
N ASP A 625 -7.10 -10.60 -9.29
CA ASP A 625 -7.13 -9.15 -9.45
C ASP A 625 -6.39 -8.45 -8.30
N LYS A 626 -5.38 -7.66 -8.62
CA LYS A 626 -4.60 -6.94 -7.61
C LYS A 626 -5.40 -5.85 -6.90
N PHE A 627 -6.39 -5.25 -7.55
CA PHE A 627 -7.22 -4.22 -6.91
C PHE A 627 -8.19 -4.82 -5.88
N GLU A 628 -8.39 -6.14 -5.92
CA GLU A 628 -9.07 -6.91 -4.88
C GLU A 628 -8.06 -7.59 -3.92
N ASP A 629 -6.80 -7.11 -3.87
CA ASP A 629 -5.69 -7.71 -3.10
C ASP A 629 -5.48 -9.20 -3.41
N TYR A 630 -5.82 -9.64 -4.63
CA TYR A 630 -5.85 -11.03 -5.06
C TYR A 630 -6.77 -11.93 -4.20
N ALA A 631 -7.70 -11.33 -3.45
CA ALA A 631 -8.44 -12.00 -2.37
C ALA A 631 -9.40 -13.08 -2.86
N THR A 632 -9.96 -12.93 -4.07
CA THR A 632 -10.91 -13.88 -4.64
C THR A 632 -10.56 -14.17 -6.10
N PRO A 633 -10.26 -15.43 -6.47
CA PRO A 633 -10.15 -15.81 -7.88
C PRO A 633 -11.45 -15.55 -8.61
N ARG A 634 -11.35 -14.99 -9.82
CA ARG A 634 -12.50 -14.64 -10.66
C ARG A 634 -12.39 -15.38 -11.99
N VAL A 635 -13.52 -15.60 -12.65
CA VAL A 635 -13.56 -16.14 -14.00
C VAL A 635 -13.83 -15.02 -14.99
N GLN A 636 -13.01 -14.92 -16.02
CA GLN A 636 -13.21 -13.97 -17.11
C GLN A 636 -14.41 -14.39 -17.96
N ARG A 637 -15.23 -13.41 -18.35
CA ARG A 637 -16.40 -13.61 -19.20
C ARG A 637 -16.26 -12.75 -20.45
N GLY A 638 -16.16 -13.39 -21.60
CA GLY A 638 -15.83 -12.76 -22.88
C GLY A 638 -14.40 -12.25 -22.94
N ASP A 639 -14.11 -11.52 -24.02
CA ASP A 639 -12.81 -10.87 -24.25
C ASP A 639 -12.45 -9.92 -23.10
N TRP A 640 -11.17 -9.82 -22.76
CA TRP A 640 -10.69 -8.83 -21.80
C TRP A 640 -10.70 -7.44 -22.43
N ASN A 641 -11.11 -6.44 -21.66
CA ASN A 641 -11.01 -5.02 -22.00
C ASN A 641 -11.09 -4.15 -20.74
N LEU A 642 -10.78 -2.86 -20.88
CA LEU A 642 -10.87 -1.88 -19.78
C LEU A 642 -12.29 -1.34 -19.55
N ARG A 643 -13.31 -1.92 -20.17
CA ARG A 643 -14.72 -1.52 -20.03
C ARG A 643 -15.46 -2.38 -19.01
N ASP A 644 -14.74 -3.19 -18.24
CA ASP A 644 -15.31 -3.96 -17.15
C ASP A 644 -15.99 -3.01 -16.14
N PRO A 645 -17.31 -3.13 -15.90
CA PRO A 645 -18.04 -2.21 -15.04
C PRO A 645 -17.58 -2.25 -13.58
N ARG A 646 -16.86 -3.30 -13.16
CA ARG A 646 -16.32 -3.43 -11.80
C ARG A 646 -15.06 -2.59 -11.60
N ASP A 647 -14.28 -2.39 -12.65
CA ASP A 647 -13.04 -1.62 -12.58
C ASP A 647 -12.80 -0.82 -13.87
N PRO A 648 -13.66 0.17 -14.17
CA PRO A 648 -13.65 0.84 -15.44
C PRO A 648 -12.37 1.66 -15.64
N GLY A 649 -11.67 1.39 -16.74
CA GLY A 649 -10.53 2.18 -17.19
C GLY A 649 -9.18 1.78 -16.60
N ARG A 650 -9.06 0.67 -15.88
CA ARG A 650 -7.76 0.13 -15.40
C ARG A 650 -7.81 -1.40 -15.27
N SER A 651 -6.66 -2.04 -15.14
CA SER A 651 -6.55 -3.48 -14.92
C SER A 651 -5.20 -3.86 -14.34
N ASP A 652 -5.16 -4.85 -13.45
CA ASP A 652 -3.94 -5.52 -13.00
C ASP A 652 -4.31 -6.97 -12.64
N ARG A 653 -4.46 -7.80 -13.69
CA ARG A 653 -5.00 -9.16 -13.59
C ARG A 653 -3.96 -10.20 -14.00
N ILE A 654 -3.79 -11.22 -13.18
CA ILE A 654 -2.95 -12.39 -13.47
C ILE A 654 -3.88 -13.54 -13.83
N TYR A 655 -3.87 -13.94 -15.10
CA TYR A 655 -4.57 -15.12 -15.59
C TYR A 655 -3.68 -16.33 -15.40
N THR A 656 -4.10 -17.25 -14.56
CA THR A 656 -3.36 -18.49 -14.26
C THR A 656 -3.76 -19.60 -15.22
N GLN A 657 -2.84 -20.53 -15.51
CA GLN A 657 -3.07 -21.63 -16.46
C GLN A 657 -3.45 -21.13 -17.86
N ALA A 658 -2.80 -20.05 -18.29
CA ALA A 658 -3.17 -19.37 -19.53
C ALA A 658 -2.78 -20.21 -20.76
N GLY A 659 -3.65 -20.24 -21.78
CA GLY A 659 -3.57 -21.17 -22.92
C GLY A 659 -2.49 -20.86 -23.96
N GLY A 660 -1.78 -19.74 -23.81
CA GLY A 660 -0.61 -19.41 -24.62
C GLY A 660 -0.90 -18.87 -26.02
N HIS A 661 -2.16 -18.56 -26.35
CA HIS A 661 -2.55 -17.90 -27.61
C HIS A 661 -3.56 -16.81 -27.33
N TYR A 662 -3.24 -15.58 -27.73
CA TYR A 662 -4.04 -14.39 -27.48
C TYR A 662 -4.07 -13.49 -28.71
N VAL A 663 -5.17 -12.75 -28.90
CA VAL A 663 -5.31 -11.80 -30.00
C VAL A 663 -5.76 -10.46 -29.46
N LEU A 664 -4.89 -9.45 -29.54
CA LEU A 664 -5.23 -8.06 -29.27
C LEU A 664 -5.85 -7.45 -30.53
N LYS A 665 -7.13 -7.10 -30.45
CA LYS A 665 -7.88 -6.39 -31.50
C LYS A 665 -7.82 -4.90 -31.26
N ASP A 666 -7.31 -4.16 -32.24
CA ASP A 666 -7.28 -2.69 -32.24
C ASP A 666 -8.06 -2.14 -33.44
N PRO A 667 -9.35 -1.81 -33.25
CA PRO A 667 -10.18 -1.22 -34.29
C PRO A 667 -9.69 0.14 -34.78
N GLY A 668 -9.05 0.94 -33.92
CA GLY A 668 -8.59 2.28 -34.25
C GLY A 668 -7.40 2.25 -35.21
N LEU A 669 -6.43 1.37 -34.95
CA LEU A 669 -5.29 1.14 -35.85
C LEU A 669 -5.58 0.12 -36.96
N LYS A 670 -6.82 -0.42 -37.04
CA LYS A 670 -7.28 -1.41 -38.04
C LYS A 670 -6.35 -2.63 -38.12
N ARG A 671 -5.95 -3.15 -36.96
CA ARG A 671 -5.01 -4.27 -36.87
C ARG A 671 -5.38 -5.26 -35.76
N ARG A 672 -4.81 -6.46 -35.87
CA ARG A 672 -4.74 -7.47 -34.82
C ARG A 672 -3.29 -7.80 -34.53
N ILE A 673 -2.96 -7.97 -33.26
CA ILE A 673 -1.67 -8.50 -32.84
C ILE A 673 -1.93 -9.87 -32.23
N GLU A 674 -1.48 -10.91 -32.93
CA GLU A 674 -1.47 -12.28 -32.41
C GLU A 674 -0.22 -12.49 -31.56
N ILE A 675 -0.44 -13.02 -30.36
CA ILE A 675 0.57 -13.26 -29.33
C ILE A 675 0.51 -14.75 -29.01
N THR A 676 1.55 -15.48 -29.38
CA THR A 676 1.71 -16.90 -29.01
C THR A 676 2.84 -17.02 -28.00
N THR A 677 2.64 -17.77 -26.92
CA THR A 677 3.63 -17.91 -25.84
C THR A 677 3.84 -19.38 -25.49
N GLN A 678 5.08 -19.75 -25.18
CA GLN A 678 5.46 -21.09 -24.72
C GLN A 678 6.36 -20.97 -23.49
N GLY A 679 6.27 -21.95 -22.59
CA GLY A 679 6.96 -21.91 -21.30
C GLY A 679 6.44 -20.83 -20.33
N SER A 680 5.44 -20.05 -20.72
CA SER A 680 4.56 -19.27 -19.85
C SER A 680 3.45 -20.17 -19.29
N ALA A 681 3.06 -19.92 -18.06
CA ALA A 681 1.87 -20.51 -17.45
C ALA A 681 0.84 -19.44 -17.08
N SER A 682 1.20 -18.16 -17.19
CA SER A 682 0.32 -17.03 -16.94
C SER A 682 0.32 -16.04 -18.10
N LEU A 683 -0.78 -15.32 -18.24
CA LEU A 683 -0.82 -14.02 -18.92
C LEU A 683 -1.12 -12.96 -17.85
N VAL A 684 -0.36 -11.87 -17.84
CA VAL A 684 -0.77 -10.69 -17.08
C VAL A 684 -1.42 -9.71 -18.07
N ALA A 685 -2.48 -9.04 -17.63
CA ALA A 685 -3.14 -7.98 -18.38
C ALA A 685 -3.19 -6.74 -17.51
N TRP A 686 -2.50 -5.69 -17.94
CA TRP A 686 -2.28 -4.51 -17.11
C TRP A 686 -2.48 -3.20 -17.87
N ASN A 687 -3.15 -2.27 -17.19
CA ASN A 687 -3.15 -0.85 -17.53
C ASN A 687 -3.41 -0.04 -16.24
N PRO A 688 -2.61 0.99 -15.95
CA PRO A 688 -2.73 1.74 -14.69
C PRO A 688 -4.01 2.60 -14.60
N GLY A 689 -4.66 2.86 -15.73
CA GLY A 689 -5.75 3.82 -15.87
C GLY A 689 -5.34 5.26 -15.58
N ALA A 690 -6.29 6.18 -15.71
CA ALA A 690 -6.02 7.61 -15.52
C ALA A 690 -5.45 7.93 -14.13
N ALA A 691 -6.04 7.38 -13.07
CA ALA A 691 -5.63 7.67 -11.69
C ALA A 691 -4.27 7.06 -11.33
N GLY A 692 -3.96 5.86 -11.83
CA GLY A 692 -2.65 5.24 -11.64
C GLY A 692 -1.57 5.97 -12.43
N ALA A 693 -1.86 6.29 -13.69
CA ALA A 693 -0.93 6.97 -14.57
C ALA A 693 -0.61 8.41 -14.16
N ALA A 694 -1.55 9.12 -13.51
CA ALA A 694 -1.29 10.45 -12.95
C ALA A 694 -0.20 10.45 -11.86
N LYS A 695 0.08 9.29 -11.26
CA LYS A 695 1.15 9.10 -10.25
C LYS A 695 2.47 8.65 -10.88
N MET A 696 2.48 8.37 -12.18
CA MET A 696 3.65 7.89 -12.92
C MET A 696 4.23 9.05 -13.74
N ALA A 697 5.43 9.50 -13.37
CA ALA A 697 6.10 10.63 -14.00
C ALA A 697 6.31 10.47 -15.52
N ASP A 698 6.40 9.22 -15.98
CA ASP A 698 6.67 8.82 -17.37
C ASP A 698 5.45 8.19 -18.06
N VAL A 699 4.22 8.45 -17.61
CA VAL A 699 3.00 8.02 -18.31
C VAL A 699 1.97 9.15 -18.45
N GLY A 700 1.52 9.71 -17.32
CA GLY A 700 0.50 10.77 -17.32
C GLY A 700 -0.73 10.45 -18.18
N ALA A 701 -1.08 11.35 -19.10
CA ALA A 701 -2.23 11.19 -20.00
C ALA A 701 -2.08 10.05 -21.04
N ARG A 702 -0.87 9.52 -21.23
CA ARG A 702 -0.55 8.51 -22.27
C ARG A 702 -0.96 7.08 -21.90
N TRP A 703 -1.61 6.87 -20.75
CA TRP A 703 -2.12 5.55 -20.34
C TRP A 703 -3.09 4.91 -21.34
N ARG A 704 -3.72 5.74 -22.19
CA ARG A 704 -4.61 5.27 -23.26
C ARG A 704 -3.87 4.72 -24.48
N ASP A 705 -2.59 5.02 -24.63
CA ASP A 705 -1.85 4.64 -25.84
C ASP A 705 -1.37 3.19 -25.84
N TYR A 706 -1.54 2.48 -24.71
CA TYR A 706 -1.01 1.14 -24.58
C TYR A 706 -1.86 0.24 -23.70
N VAL A 707 -1.72 -1.06 -23.91
CA VAL A 707 -2.11 -2.10 -22.94
C VAL A 707 -0.91 -3.00 -22.71
N CYS A 708 -0.75 -3.50 -21.50
CA CYS A 708 0.26 -4.50 -21.22
C CYS A 708 -0.33 -5.90 -21.26
N LEU A 709 0.31 -6.78 -22.02
CA LEU A 709 -0.02 -8.20 -22.11
C LEU A 709 1.27 -9.01 -22.00
N GLU A 710 1.54 -9.52 -20.81
CA GLU A 710 2.81 -10.14 -20.50
C GLU A 710 2.79 -11.65 -20.73
N ALA A 711 3.77 -12.15 -21.50
CA ALA A 711 4.12 -13.56 -21.44
C ALA A 711 4.85 -13.81 -20.11
N ALA A 712 4.25 -14.58 -19.20
CA ALA A 712 4.75 -14.67 -17.83
C ALA A 712 4.66 -16.05 -17.19
N ASN A 713 5.47 -16.22 -16.15
CA ASN A 713 5.24 -17.14 -15.05
C ASN A 713 5.10 -16.23 -13.83
N ALA A 714 3.88 -16.01 -13.31
CA ALA A 714 3.62 -14.99 -12.29
C ALA A 714 2.62 -15.45 -11.23
N GLY A 715 2.66 -14.82 -10.06
CA GLY A 715 1.77 -15.18 -8.94
C GLY A 715 2.01 -16.63 -8.50
N PRO A 716 1.00 -17.52 -8.59
CA PRO A 716 1.17 -18.93 -8.23
C PRO A 716 1.97 -19.75 -9.25
N ASP A 717 2.14 -19.27 -10.48
CA ASP A 717 2.79 -20.02 -11.55
C ASP A 717 4.31 -19.84 -11.50
N VAL A 718 4.97 -20.56 -10.59
CA VAL A 718 6.42 -20.52 -10.36
C VAL A 718 7.16 -21.55 -11.22
N VAL A 719 8.32 -21.17 -11.76
CA VAL A 719 9.23 -22.10 -12.46
C VAL A 719 10.25 -22.64 -11.48
N THR A 720 10.45 -23.95 -11.41
CA THR A 720 11.52 -24.59 -10.63
C THR A 720 12.50 -25.30 -11.57
N LEU A 721 13.79 -24.99 -11.46
CA LEU A 721 14.85 -25.60 -12.26
C LEU A 721 15.79 -26.41 -11.38
N ALA A 722 15.94 -27.69 -11.67
CA ALA A 722 17.01 -28.52 -11.12
C ALA A 722 18.40 -28.03 -11.59
N PRO A 723 19.49 -28.38 -10.88
CA PRO A 723 20.87 -28.11 -11.34
C PRO A 723 21.10 -28.60 -12.78
N GLY A 724 21.67 -27.74 -13.63
CA GLY A 724 21.91 -28.01 -15.06
C GLY A 724 20.67 -27.99 -15.95
N ALA A 725 19.47 -27.81 -15.38
CA ALA A 725 18.24 -27.70 -16.16
C ALA A 725 18.06 -26.29 -16.74
N ARG A 726 17.25 -26.20 -17.80
CA ARG A 726 16.92 -24.96 -18.49
C ARG A 726 15.41 -24.78 -18.64
N HIS A 727 14.97 -23.53 -18.55
CA HIS A 727 13.61 -23.11 -18.87
C HIS A 727 13.65 -22.06 -19.98
N VAL A 728 12.68 -22.10 -20.88
CA VAL A 728 12.55 -21.14 -21.98
C VAL A 728 11.18 -20.51 -21.93
N LEU A 729 11.13 -19.21 -21.64
CA LEU A 729 9.94 -18.39 -21.89
C LEU A 729 10.05 -17.80 -23.28
N GLN A 730 9.12 -18.14 -24.14
CA GLN A 730 9.08 -17.68 -25.52
C GLN A 730 7.80 -16.91 -25.77
N GLN A 731 7.91 -15.82 -26.54
CA GLN A 731 6.79 -15.18 -27.19
C GLN A 731 7.04 -15.00 -28.69
N THR A 732 5.98 -15.10 -29.48
CA THR A 732 5.96 -14.80 -30.90
C THR A 732 4.83 -13.81 -31.18
N LEU A 733 5.18 -12.69 -31.81
CA LEU A 733 4.28 -11.60 -32.16
C LEU A 733 4.09 -11.55 -33.67
N ARG A 734 2.84 -11.52 -34.10
CA ARG A 734 2.45 -11.42 -35.51
C ARG A 734 1.42 -10.33 -35.72
N LEU A 735 1.68 -9.45 -36.68
CA LEU A 735 0.72 -8.44 -37.12
C LEU A 735 -0.23 -9.05 -38.16
N LEU A 736 -1.53 -8.85 -37.97
CA LEU A 736 -2.59 -9.29 -38.87
C LEU A 736 -3.52 -8.11 -39.20
N PRO A 737 -4.16 -8.08 -40.38
CA PRO A 737 -5.22 -7.11 -40.68
C PRO A 737 -6.43 -7.36 -39.75
N LEU A 738 -7.18 -6.30 -39.40
CA LEU A 738 -8.38 -6.43 -38.56
C LEU A 738 -9.44 -7.34 -39.20
#